data_AF-A0A427YEU9-F1
#
_entry.id   AF-A0A427YEU9-F1
#
_cell.length_a   1.000
_cell.length_b   1.000
_cell.length_c   1.000
_cell.angle_alpha   90.00
_cell.angle_beta   90.00
_cell.angle_gamma   90.00
#
_symmetry.space_group_name_H-M   'P 1'
#
loop_
_entity.id
_entity.type
_entity.pdbx_description
1 polymer ?
#
loop_
_entity_poly.entity_id
_entity_poly.type
_entity_poly.pdbx_seq_one_letter_code
_entity_poly.pdbx_strand_id
1 'polypeptide(L)'
;MLPAALLALPVALAASGSLPPLERNLRHRDLARSATSRSPVSRRTLEPKAGSVPLGGFEVVGNSGVSAQMMFLGTADTVYILDKTENNSLTVTTSGVTHPAWGVSYDLNTNAVTPMEVTSNTFCAGGLSVGNGSWVVFGGNQPVTYQGVAVSDTTNNPSGANPYDDADGGAAIRLLTPCEDDSCGWQEGGSALTMSSKRWYPTIEGLADGSLVVLGGDTNGGYVSTYAQNNPTYEYWPKQASGSISMAFLNATVPVNLFPLTWLTSSGKLFMQAAYKTILYDMNTKTETALPDMPYAQRVYPASAAAVMLPLTPANNYTQTILFCGGSAANLAKSTDGGAGFNVTAVQADDSCVRINPDDASPQYTDDDSLPEPRSMGQLIYLPDGTMWLGNGVGMGTAGYGDDKYSVGQSYGQNPVYMPAIYNPNAPAGSRFSRTGLSASPHERMYHSTAILLADGSVLVSGSNPNKDVTTVQWGTSYVVEKWYPLWYSNTRPTPSAFPDSLSYGGAAWNLTYTPTNSSSNPGNTKVVVIRTGFSTHCMNFGQRYLELETSYSLDQASGQVTLYVSQMPPNANIFQPGPAMIFLVVDGVPSTGQLLTIGSGAIETQTMNAASVLPQSSVVVAPSSSNTTASASTVSGTALSAAKSAALAQRALPTFPSSILLCLMILLGAFVWA
;
A
#
# COMPACT_ATOMS: atom_id res chain seq x y z
N MET A 1 -8.92 -77.16 38.03
CA MET A 1 -8.05 -76.89 39.19
C MET A 1 -7.74 -75.40 39.21
N LEU A 2 -7.85 -74.73 40.37
CA LEU A 2 -7.29 -73.39 40.64
C LEU A 2 -5.76 -73.49 40.89
N PRO A 3 -4.98 -72.41 41.13
CA PRO A 3 -5.27 -70.96 41.33
C PRO A 3 -4.57 -70.04 40.28
N ALA A 4 -4.69 -68.70 40.17
CA ALA A 4 -5.12 -67.54 41.01
C ALA A 4 -4.01 -66.75 41.76
N ALA A 5 -3.68 -65.54 41.25
CA ALA A 5 -3.09 -64.33 41.90
C ALA A 5 -2.66 -63.37 40.75
N LEU A 6 -3.07 -62.11 40.54
CA LEU A 6 -3.73 -61.04 41.32
C LEU A 6 -2.79 -60.20 42.21
N LEU A 7 -2.38 -59.03 41.68
CA LEU A 7 -1.86 -57.87 42.42
C LEU A 7 -2.16 -56.58 41.64
N ALA A 8 -2.45 -55.49 42.35
CA ALA A 8 -2.82 -54.16 41.85
C ALA A 8 -2.44 -53.11 42.93
N LEU A 9 -2.57 -51.79 42.84
CA LEU A 9 -3.32 -50.79 42.04
C LEU A 9 -2.35 -49.54 41.89
N PRO A 10 -2.73 -48.32 41.43
CA PRO A 10 -3.95 -47.82 40.75
C PRO A 10 -3.69 -47.01 39.45
N VAL A 11 -4.74 -46.81 38.64
CA VAL A 11 -4.84 -45.69 37.68
C VAL A 11 -5.90 -44.72 38.19
N ALA A 12 -5.57 -43.43 38.28
CA ALA A 12 -6.51 -42.39 38.70
C ALA A 12 -7.41 -41.96 37.54
N LEU A 13 -8.73 -42.04 37.74
CA LEU A 13 -9.71 -41.37 36.89
C LEU A 13 -9.72 -39.87 37.22
N ALA A 14 -9.68 -39.03 36.19
CA ALA A 14 -10.12 -37.64 36.25
C ALA A 14 -11.23 -37.44 35.20
N ALA A 15 -12.32 -36.78 35.61
CA ALA A 15 -13.60 -36.82 34.89
C ALA A 15 -13.61 -36.02 33.58
N SER A 16 -14.22 -36.59 32.54
CA SER A 16 -14.64 -35.88 31.33
C SER A 16 -15.92 -35.07 31.60
N GLY A 17 -15.77 -33.80 31.92
CA GLY A 17 -16.87 -32.85 31.99
C GLY A 17 -17.31 -32.40 30.59
N SER A 18 -18.49 -32.84 30.15
CA SER A 18 -19.11 -32.38 28.90
C SER A 18 -19.86 -31.05 29.11
N LEU A 19 -19.51 -30.03 28.31
CA LEU A 19 -20.27 -28.79 28.17
C LEU A 19 -20.71 -28.63 26.71
N PRO A 20 -22.00 -28.33 26.43
CA PRO A 20 -22.50 -28.22 25.06
C PRO A 20 -22.20 -26.84 24.44
N PRO A 21 -21.84 -26.77 23.14
CA PRO A 21 -21.66 -25.50 22.44
C PRO A 21 -23.00 -24.97 21.93
N LEU A 22 -23.64 -24.08 22.70
CA LEU A 22 -24.95 -23.51 22.32
C LEU A 22 -25.06 -22.01 22.62
N GLU A 23 -24.08 -21.22 22.17
CA GLU A 23 -24.21 -19.75 22.08
C GLU A 23 -23.23 -19.11 21.05
N ARG A 24 -23.34 -19.49 19.77
CA ARG A 24 -22.66 -18.78 18.66
C ARG A 24 -23.52 -18.51 17.40
N ASN A 25 -24.70 -19.12 17.28
CA ASN A 25 -25.53 -19.07 16.06
C ASN A 25 -26.67 -18.04 16.06
N LEU A 26 -26.72 -17.12 17.03
CA LEU A 26 -27.81 -16.12 17.13
C LEU A 26 -27.41 -14.66 16.88
N ARG A 27 -26.11 -14.31 16.81
CA ARG A 27 -25.68 -12.91 16.57
C ARG A 27 -25.57 -12.51 15.09
N HIS A 28 -25.64 -13.45 14.15
CA HIS A 28 -25.49 -13.18 12.71
C HIS A 28 -26.81 -12.93 11.96
N ARG A 29 -27.98 -12.99 12.63
CA ARG A 29 -29.30 -12.78 11.98
C ARG A 29 -29.96 -11.42 12.25
N ASP A 30 -29.62 -10.75 13.35
CA ASP A 30 -30.36 -9.56 13.78
C ASP A 30 -29.83 -8.23 13.19
N LEU A 31 -28.62 -8.21 12.62
CA LEU A 31 -28.07 -6.99 11.99
C LEU A 31 -28.60 -6.73 10.57
N ALA A 32 -29.17 -7.74 9.90
CA ALA A 32 -29.59 -7.66 8.49
C ALA A 32 -30.97 -7.00 8.26
N ARG A 33 -31.68 -6.54 9.31
CA ARG A 33 -33.08 -6.08 9.20
C ARG A 33 -33.32 -4.57 9.38
N SER A 34 -32.29 -3.77 9.65
CA SER A 34 -32.46 -2.32 9.91
C SER A 34 -32.30 -1.41 8.67
N ALA A 35 -32.10 -1.97 7.47
CA ALA A 35 -31.70 -1.23 6.27
C ALA A 35 -32.87 -0.87 5.32
N THR A 36 -33.92 -0.18 5.80
CA THR A 36 -34.99 0.38 4.93
C THR A 36 -35.62 1.66 5.50
N SER A 37 -34.89 2.78 5.48
CA SER A 37 -35.47 4.13 5.56
C SER A 37 -34.45 5.19 5.12
N ARG A 38 -34.54 5.69 3.87
CA ARG A 38 -33.73 6.82 3.41
C ARG A 38 -34.43 8.15 3.78
N SER A 39 -33.67 9.10 4.30
CA SER A 39 -34.03 10.51 4.42
C SER A 39 -32.77 11.35 4.20
N PRO A 40 -32.84 12.49 3.49
CA PRO A 40 -31.65 13.25 3.12
C PRO A 40 -31.10 14.01 4.34
N VAL A 41 -29.82 13.83 4.65
CA VAL A 41 -29.14 14.52 5.77
C VAL A 41 -27.92 15.28 5.26
N SER A 42 -27.78 16.51 5.75
CA SER A 42 -26.68 17.43 5.45
C SER A 42 -25.30 16.80 5.72
N ARG A 43 -24.32 17.11 4.85
CA ARG A 43 -22.90 16.90 5.14
C ARG A 43 -22.59 17.40 6.55
N ARG A 44 -22.07 16.51 7.40
CA ARG A 44 -21.61 16.81 8.75
C ARG A 44 -20.23 16.20 8.89
N THR A 45 -19.23 17.04 9.17
CA THR A 45 -17.85 16.61 9.39
C THR A 45 -17.81 15.56 10.51
N LEU A 46 -17.01 14.51 10.32
CA LEU A 46 -16.80 13.46 11.31
C LEU A 46 -16.14 14.02 12.58
N GLU A 47 -16.95 14.35 13.59
CA GLU A 47 -16.51 14.27 14.99
C GLU A 47 -16.59 12.80 15.45
N PRO A 48 -15.63 12.31 16.26
CA PRO A 48 -15.66 10.93 16.74
C PRO A 48 -16.95 10.60 17.49
N LYS A 49 -17.53 9.43 17.17
CA LYS A 49 -18.67 8.86 17.90
C LYS A 49 -18.30 8.76 19.39
N ALA A 50 -19.21 9.11 20.30
CA ALA A 50 -18.93 9.29 21.73
C ALA A 50 -18.76 7.98 22.54
N GLY A 51 -17.90 7.08 22.05
CA GLY A 51 -17.30 5.96 22.77
C GLY A 51 -15.80 5.94 22.47
N SER A 52 -14.95 5.63 23.45
CA SER A 52 -13.51 5.61 23.24
C SER A 52 -13.11 4.49 22.28
N VAL A 53 -12.65 4.84 21.08
CA VAL A 53 -12.08 3.89 20.11
C VAL A 53 -10.86 3.17 20.72
N PRO A 54 -10.59 1.91 20.34
CA PRO A 54 -9.47 1.14 20.87
C PRO A 54 -8.14 1.62 20.26
N LEU A 55 -7.51 2.61 20.89
CA LEU A 55 -6.19 3.13 20.49
C LEU A 55 -5.14 2.01 20.48
N GLY A 56 -4.41 1.87 19.38
CA GLY A 56 -3.47 0.78 19.13
C GLY A 56 -4.13 -0.56 18.78
N GLY A 57 -5.46 -0.63 18.76
CA GLY A 57 -6.25 -1.84 18.60
C GLY A 57 -7.33 -1.72 17.52
N PHE A 58 -8.24 -2.70 17.51
CA PHE A 58 -9.23 -2.94 16.44
C PHE A 58 -10.66 -2.81 16.95
N GLU A 59 -11.52 -2.16 16.16
CA GLU A 59 -12.97 -2.17 16.32
C GLU A 59 -13.61 -2.90 15.13
N VAL A 60 -14.49 -3.87 15.39
CA VAL A 60 -15.35 -4.45 14.34
C VAL A 60 -16.46 -3.46 14.02
N VAL A 61 -16.37 -2.82 12.85
CA VAL A 61 -17.27 -1.72 12.45
C VAL A 61 -18.44 -2.18 11.58
N GLY A 62 -18.31 -3.31 10.88
CA GLY A 62 -19.34 -3.77 9.96
C GLY A 62 -19.05 -5.10 9.27
N ASN A 63 -19.80 -5.35 8.20
CA ASN A 63 -19.71 -6.53 7.37
C ASN A 63 -19.75 -6.13 5.90
N SER A 64 -18.81 -6.59 5.07
CA SER A 64 -18.69 -6.20 3.67
C SER A 64 -19.63 -6.94 2.72
N GLY A 65 -20.42 -7.91 3.19
CA GLY A 65 -21.37 -8.71 2.39
C GLY A 65 -20.74 -9.71 1.40
N VAL A 66 -19.51 -9.42 0.97
CA VAL A 66 -18.60 -10.22 0.14
C VAL A 66 -17.22 -10.24 0.81
N SER A 67 -16.34 -11.19 0.48
CA SER A 67 -14.98 -11.21 1.01
C SER A 67 -14.13 -10.13 0.35
N ALA A 68 -13.43 -9.33 1.15
CA ALA A 68 -12.58 -8.26 0.64
C ALA A 68 -11.22 -8.78 0.16
N GLN A 69 -11.23 -9.53 -0.95
CA GLN A 69 -10.01 -10.02 -1.59
C GLN A 69 -9.27 -8.89 -2.30
N MET A 70 -10.00 -7.87 -2.75
CA MET A 70 -9.53 -6.67 -3.41
C MET A 70 -10.26 -5.46 -2.81
N MET A 71 -9.53 -4.40 -2.45
CA MET A 71 -10.09 -3.23 -1.76
C MET A 71 -9.33 -1.95 -2.09
N PHE A 72 -10.04 -0.85 -2.35
CA PHE A 72 -9.45 0.48 -2.53
C PHE A 72 -10.36 1.61 -2.02
N LEU A 73 -9.72 2.71 -1.60
CA LEU A 73 -10.41 3.95 -1.23
C LEU A 73 -10.74 4.72 -2.52
N GLY A 74 -12.04 4.82 -2.85
CA GLY A 74 -12.48 5.51 -4.07
C GLY A 74 -12.84 6.97 -3.83
N THR A 75 -13.48 7.27 -2.70
CA THR A 75 -13.72 8.64 -2.21
C THR A 75 -13.31 8.76 -0.74
N ALA A 76 -13.44 9.93 -0.13
CA ALA A 76 -13.08 10.11 1.28
C ALA A 76 -13.98 9.28 2.22
N ASP A 77 -15.20 9.00 1.77
CA ASP A 77 -16.27 8.35 2.50
C ASP A 77 -16.62 6.94 1.96
N THR A 78 -16.15 6.58 0.76
CA THR A 78 -16.52 5.31 0.08
C THR A 78 -15.31 4.44 -0.26
N VAL A 79 -15.35 3.20 0.22
CA VAL A 79 -14.43 2.12 -0.17
C VAL A 79 -15.13 1.19 -1.16
N TYR A 80 -14.40 0.74 -2.18
CA TYR A 80 -14.88 -0.25 -3.14
C TYR A 80 -14.19 -1.58 -2.88
N ILE A 81 -14.98 -2.65 -2.88
CA ILE A 81 -14.52 -4.00 -2.55
C ILE A 81 -14.91 -4.92 -3.70
N LEU A 82 -13.95 -5.74 -4.15
CA LEU A 82 -14.19 -6.85 -5.06
C LEU A 82 -13.79 -8.17 -4.39
N ASP A 83 -14.57 -9.19 -4.68
CA ASP A 83 -14.37 -10.57 -4.27
C ASP A 83 -14.02 -11.42 -5.50
N LYS A 84 -14.06 -12.74 -5.40
CA LYS A 84 -14.24 -13.66 -6.53
C LYS A 84 -15.71 -13.97 -6.75
N THR A 85 -16.04 -14.55 -7.91
CA THR A 85 -17.32 -15.23 -8.06
C THR A 85 -17.36 -16.47 -7.17
N GLU A 86 -18.27 -16.47 -6.19
CA GLU A 86 -18.55 -17.59 -5.28
C GLU A 86 -19.98 -17.47 -4.71
N ASN A 87 -20.40 -18.42 -3.86
CA ASN A 87 -21.77 -18.51 -3.34
C ASN A 87 -22.09 -17.47 -2.23
N ASN A 88 -21.77 -16.19 -2.48
CA ASN A 88 -22.05 -15.08 -1.58
C ASN A 88 -23.56 -14.92 -1.33
N SER A 89 -23.93 -14.62 -0.09
CA SER A 89 -25.35 -14.52 0.31
C SER A 89 -25.97 -13.16 -0.01
N LEU A 90 -25.14 -12.12 -0.15
CA LEU A 90 -25.52 -10.86 -0.77
C LEU A 90 -25.71 -11.12 -2.27
N THR A 91 -26.78 -10.57 -2.85
CA THR A 91 -27.09 -10.69 -4.28
C THR A 91 -27.20 -9.32 -4.92
N VAL A 92 -26.90 -9.26 -6.22
CA VAL A 92 -27.15 -8.10 -7.08
C VAL A 92 -28.24 -8.48 -8.10
N THR A 93 -28.92 -7.50 -8.69
CA THR A 93 -29.93 -7.76 -9.72
C THR A 93 -29.94 -6.66 -10.76
N THR A 94 -29.51 -7.02 -11.97
CA THR A 94 -29.36 -6.10 -13.11
C THR A 94 -30.05 -6.68 -14.33
N SER A 95 -30.83 -5.86 -15.04
CA SER A 95 -31.58 -6.27 -16.24
C SER A 95 -32.50 -7.51 -16.08
N GLY A 96 -32.88 -7.86 -14.85
CA GLY A 96 -33.72 -9.02 -14.53
C GLY A 96 -32.96 -10.32 -14.25
N VAL A 97 -31.63 -10.32 -14.31
CA VAL A 97 -30.75 -11.39 -13.82
C VAL A 97 -30.44 -11.13 -12.35
N THR A 98 -30.47 -12.18 -11.52
CA THR A 98 -30.06 -12.12 -10.10
C THR A 98 -28.97 -13.15 -9.84
N HIS A 99 -27.82 -12.72 -9.31
CA HIS A 99 -26.70 -13.58 -8.95
C HIS A 99 -26.06 -13.15 -7.61
N PRO A 100 -25.24 -14.00 -6.97
CA PRO A 100 -24.40 -13.60 -5.84
C PRO A 100 -23.55 -12.38 -6.20
N ALA A 101 -23.45 -11.40 -5.30
CA ALA A 101 -22.59 -10.24 -5.51
C ALA A 101 -21.12 -10.63 -5.28
N TRP A 102 -20.23 -10.10 -6.11
CA TRP A 102 -18.77 -10.09 -5.87
C TRP A 102 -18.15 -8.70 -6.06
N GLY A 103 -18.99 -7.65 -6.13
CA GLY A 103 -18.59 -6.26 -6.05
C GLY A 103 -19.54 -5.48 -5.15
N VAL A 104 -19.00 -4.59 -4.31
CA VAL A 104 -19.78 -3.70 -3.45
C VAL A 104 -19.11 -2.34 -3.30
N SER A 105 -19.91 -1.31 -3.02
CA SER A 105 -19.44 -0.10 -2.33
C SER A 105 -19.74 -0.21 -0.83
N TYR A 106 -18.87 0.38 -0.02
CA TYR A 106 -18.94 0.37 1.44
C TYR A 106 -18.78 1.80 1.97
N ASP A 107 -19.83 2.30 2.62
CA ASP A 107 -19.89 3.63 3.22
C ASP A 107 -19.18 3.63 4.59
N LEU A 108 -18.11 4.43 4.73
CA LEU A 108 -17.28 4.53 5.92
C LEU A 108 -17.93 5.28 7.09
N ASN A 109 -18.99 6.04 6.85
CA ASN A 109 -19.76 6.78 7.85
C ASN A 109 -20.87 5.93 8.46
N THR A 110 -21.60 5.19 7.62
CA THR A 110 -22.75 4.37 8.05
C THR A 110 -22.40 2.89 8.26
N ASN A 111 -21.28 2.41 7.74
CA ASN A 111 -20.92 0.99 7.60
C ASN A 111 -21.95 0.20 6.77
N ALA A 112 -22.67 0.87 5.86
CA ALA A 112 -23.59 0.25 4.92
C ALA A 112 -22.84 -0.34 3.72
N VAL A 113 -23.38 -1.44 3.20
CA VAL A 113 -22.91 -2.11 1.98
C VAL A 113 -23.96 -1.99 0.89
N THR A 114 -23.56 -1.61 -0.31
CA THR A 114 -24.40 -1.57 -1.51
C THR A 114 -23.83 -2.55 -2.54
N PRO A 115 -24.57 -3.58 -2.98
CA PRO A 115 -24.12 -4.47 -4.04
C PRO A 115 -23.98 -3.72 -5.36
N MET A 116 -22.87 -3.96 -6.06
CA MET A 116 -22.57 -3.40 -7.37
C MET A 116 -22.54 -4.52 -8.42
N GLU A 117 -23.05 -4.22 -9.60
CA GLU A 117 -22.93 -5.12 -10.74
C GLU A 117 -21.45 -5.26 -11.14
N VAL A 118 -21.01 -6.50 -11.27
CA VAL A 118 -19.78 -6.91 -11.95
C VAL A 118 -20.12 -8.21 -12.65
N THR A 119 -19.85 -8.31 -13.95
CA THR A 119 -20.25 -9.44 -14.80
C THR A 119 -19.14 -10.48 -14.92
N SER A 120 -17.87 -10.06 -15.03
CA SER A 120 -16.76 -10.99 -15.25
C SER A 120 -15.99 -11.32 -13.97
N ASN A 121 -15.62 -12.59 -13.80
CA ASN A 121 -15.05 -13.12 -12.55
C ASN A 121 -13.72 -12.44 -12.17
N THR A 122 -13.75 -11.63 -11.12
CA THR A 122 -12.65 -10.77 -10.64
C THR A 122 -11.55 -11.52 -9.90
N PHE A 123 -11.71 -12.82 -9.63
CA PHE A 123 -10.75 -13.57 -8.85
C PHE A 123 -9.34 -13.48 -9.43
N CYS A 124 -8.35 -13.13 -8.61
CA CYS A 124 -6.94 -13.03 -9.01
C CYS A 124 -6.61 -11.88 -9.98
N ALA A 125 -7.51 -10.90 -10.13
CA ALA A 125 -7.23 -9.65 -10.82
C ALA A 125 -6.27 -8.74 -10.03
N GLY A 126 -5.64 -7.79 -10.73
CA GLY A 126 -4.89 -6.69 -10.14
C GLY A 126 -5.44 -5.35 -10.61
N GLY A 127 -5.34 -4.28 -9.81
CA GLY A 127 -5.88 -2.97 -10.20
C GLY A 127 -5.06 -1.79 -9.71
N LEU A 128 -5.31 -0.62 -10.30
CA LEU A 128 -4.77 0.68 -9.85
C LEU A 128 -5.58 1.85 -10.44
N SER A 129 -5.48 3.03 -9.82
CA SER A 129 -5.98 4.30 -10.36
C SER A 129 -5.11 4.85 -11.49
N VAL A 130 -5.71 5.33 -12.58
CA VAL A 130 -5.03 6.11 -13.64
C VAL A 130 -4.94 7.60 -13.32
N GLY A 131 -4.15 8.34 -14.10
CA GLY A 131 -3.95 9.78 -13.99
C GLY A 131 -5.23 10.63 -13.97
N ASN A 132 -6.33 10.14 -14.55
CA ASN A 132 -7.63 10.84 -14.55
C ASN A 132 -8.56 10.54 -13.36
N GLY A 133 -8.10 9.83 -12.33
CA GLY A 133 -8.89 9.49 -11.14
C GLY A 133 -9.73 8.22 -11.24
N SER A 134 -9.90 7.64 -12.43
CA SER A 134 -10.61 6.37 -12.58
C SER A 134 -9.76 5.18 -12.11
N TRP A 135 -10.41 4.15 -11.57
CA TRP A 135 -9.80 2.89 -11.16
C TRP A 135 -10.01 1.82 -12.22
N VAL A 136 -8.96 1.03 -12.46
CA VAL A 136 -8.94 0.02 -13.52
C VAL A 136 -8.45 -1.29 -12.95
N VAL A 137 -9.20 -2.36 -13.17
CA VAL A 137 -8.94 -3.72 -12.67
C VAL A 137 -8.79 -4.67 -13.85
N PHE A 138 -7.68 -5.39 -13.90
CA PHE A 138 -7.22 -6.19 -15.03
C PHE A 138 -7.13 -7.66 -14.69
N GLY A 139 -7.57 -8.49 -15.63
CA GLY A 139 -7.52 -9.93 -15.49
C GLY A 139 -8.58 -10.46 -14.52
N GLY A 140 -8.38 -11.69 -14.09
CA GLY A 140 -9.40 -12.42 -13.36
C GLY A 140 -9.29 -13.92 -13.60
N ASN A 141 -10.40 -14.62 -13.39
CA ASN A 141 -10.52 -16.05 -13.66
C ASN A 141 -11.54 -16.33 -14.77
N GLN A 142 -11.52 -17.55 -15.30
CA GLN A 142 -12.60 -18.09 -16.12
C GLN A 142 -13.89 -18.31 -15.28
N PRO A 143 -15.06 -18.49 -15.93
CA PRO A 143 -16.32 -18.73 -15.23
C PRO A 143 -16.29 -19.97 -14.33
N VAL A 144 -16.94 -19.91 -13.17
CA VAL A 144 -16.96 -21.03 -12.19
C VAL A 144 -18.36 -21.42 -11.74
N THR A 145 -18.48 -22.68 -11.33
CA THR A 145 -19.60 -23.21 -10.55
C THR A 145 -19.17 -23.45 -9.10
N TYR A 146 -20.00 -24.12 -8.30
CA TYR A 146 -19.72 -24.45 -6.91
C TYR A 146 -18.32 -25.06 -6.70
N GLN A 147 -17.70 -24.76 -5.56
CA GLN A 147 -16.33 -25.19 -5.22
C GLN A 147 -15.25 -24.69 -6.21
N GLY A 148 -15.50 -23.59 -6.92
CA GLY A 148 -14.55 -22.98 -7.85
C GLY A 148 -14.22 -23.86 -9.06
N VAL A 149 -15.05 -24.86 -9.35
CA VAL A 149 -14.90 -25.73 -10.53
C VAL A 149 -15.21 -24.90 -11.78
N ALA A 150 -14.38 -24.98 -12.81
CA ALA A 150 -14.60 -24.22 -14.04
C ALA A 150 -15.91 -24.64 -14.72
N VAL A 151 -16.67 -23.68 -15.27
CA VAL A 151 -17.90 -23.99 -16.04
C VAL A 151 -17.59 -24.88 -17.25
N SER A 152 -16.39 -24.75 -17.81
CA SER A 152 -15.87 -25.55 -18.93
C SER A 152 -15.36 -26.95 -18.56
N ASP A 153 -15.26 -27.30 -17.28
CA ASP A 153 -14.83 -28.63 -16.84
C ASP A 153 -15.98 -29.64 -17.01
N THR A 154 -16.03 -30.31 -18.15
CA THR A 154 -17.05 -31.33 -18.46
C THR A 154 -16.94 -32.60 -17.62
N THR A 155 -15.87 -32.76 -16.83
CA THR A 155 -15.70 -33.92 -15.92
C THR A 155 -16.39 -33.66 -14.59
N ASN A 156 -16.18 -32.48 -14.00
CA ASN A 156 -16.71 -32.11 -12.69
C ASN A 156 -18.02 -31.27 -12.77
N ASN A 157 -18.30 -30.66 -13.93
CA ASN A 157 -19.53 -29.94 -14.25
C ASN A 157 -20.14 -30.46 -15.59
N PRO A 158 -20.58 -31.73 -15.67
CA PRO A 158 -21.06 -32.34 -16.91
C PRO A 158 -22.36 -31.72 -17.47
N SER A 159 -23.07 -30.90 -16.68
CA SER A 159 -24.23 -30.13 -17.13
C SER A 159 -23.86 -28.75 -17.73
N GLY A 160 -22.61 -28.29 -17.59
CA GLY A 160 -22.20 -26.94 -17.96
C GLY A 160 -22.92 -25.85 -17.15
N ALA A 161 -23.34 -26.15 -15.92
CA ALA A 161 -24.11 -25.21 -15.11
C ALA A 161 -23.24 -24.02 -14.68
N ASN A 162 -23.71 -22.81 -14.95
CA ASN A 162 -23.21 -21.58 -14.34
C ASN A 162 -24.28 -21.02 -13.39
N PRO A 163 -24.22 -21.31 -12.07
CA PRO A 163 -25.18 -20.80 -11.09
C PRO A 163 -24.94 -19.34 -10.69
N TYR A 164 -23.81 -18.75 -11.10
CA TYR A 164 -23.39 -17.40 -10.73
C TYR A 164 -23.50 -16.39 -11.87
N ASP A 165 -23.83 -16.86 -13.09
CA ASP A 165 -23.90 -16.10 -14.35
C ASP A 165 -22.64 -15.28 -14.67
N ASP A 166 -21.46 -15.74 -14.21
CA ASP A 166 -20.20 -15.04 -14.40
C ASP A 166 -19.62 -15.21 -15.82
N ALA A 167 -19.03 -14.12 -16.32
CA ALA A 167 -18.28 -14.08 -17.57
C ALA A 167 -16.76 -14.28 -17.34
N ASP A 168 -16.04 -14.62 -18.41
CA ASP A 168 -14.59 -14.83 -18.38
C ASP A 168 -13.84 -13.54 -18.04
N GLY A 169 -13.33 -13.47 -16.81
CA GLY A 169 -12.53 -12.37 -16.30
C GLY A 169 -11.07 -12.42 -16.73
N GLY A 170 -10.57 -13.54 -17.27
CA GLY A 170 -9.15 -13.75 -17.51
C GLY A 170 -8.51 -12.67 -18.38
N ALA A 171 -9.21 -12.16 -19.38
CA ALA A 171 -8.77 -11.03 -20.20
C ALA A 171 -9.57 -9.73 -19.96
N ALA A 172 -10.44 -9.69 -18.94
CA ALA A 172 -11.30 -8.54 -18.71
C ALA A 172 -10.51 -7.30 -18.22
N ILE A 173 -11.02 -6.13 -18.60
CA ILE A 173 -10.65 -4.84 -18.00
C ILE A 173 -11.95 -4.27 -17.43
N ARG A 174 -11.93 -3.86 -16.16
CA ARG A 174 -13.09 -3.26 -15.48
C ARG A 174 -12.71 -1.85 -15.05
N LEU A 175 -13.49 -0.87 -15.49
CA LEU A 175 -13.26 0.55 -15.23
C LEU A 175 -14.34 1.08 -14.29
N LEU A 176 -13.95 1.81 -13.25
CA LEU A 176 -14.84 2.54 -12.37
C LEU A 176 -14.31 3.96 -12.16
N THR A 177 -15.16 4.97 -12.35
CA THR A 177 -14.89 6.32 -11.83
C THR A 177 -15.67 6.47 -10.52
N PRO A 178 -15.00 6.61 -9.36
CA PRO A 178 -15.68 6.78 -8.07
C PRO A 178 -16.61 7.99 -8.04
N CYS A 179 -17.63 7.92 -7.21
CA CYS A 179 -18.67 8.92 -7.06
C CYS A 179 -19.10 9.05 -5.59
N GLU A 180 -19.66 10.21 -5.22
CA GLU A 180 -20.12 10.51 -3.85
C GLU A 180 -21.65 10.33 -3.68
N ASP A 181 -22.36 9.91 -4.74
CA ASP A 181 -23.83 9.89 -4.81
C ASP A 181 -24.42 8.51 -5.18
N ASP A 182 -23.61 7.45 -5.07
CA ASP A 182 -23.92 6.07 -5.48
C ASP A 182 -24.29 5.89 -6.98
N SER A 183 -24.07 6.88 -7.85
CA SER A 183 -24.48 6.80 -9.27
C SER A 183 -23.52 6.03 -10.20
N CYS A 184 -22.34 5.68 -9.71
CA CYS A 184 -21.27 5.04 -10.47
C CYS A 184 -21.36 3.51 -10.42
N GLY A 185 -21.01 2.88 -11.54
CA GLY A 185 -20.97 1.42 -11.69
C GLY A 185 -19.78 0.99 -12.52
N TRP A 186 -19.45 -0.30 -12.44
CA TRP A 186 -18.36 -0.89 -13.23
C TRP A 186 -18.72 -0.90 -14.72
N GLN A 187 -17.73 -0.58 -15.54
CA GLN A 187 -17.78 -0.69 -16.99
C GLN A 187 -16.86 -1.83 -17.40
N GLU A 188 -17.37 -2.81 -18.16
CA GLU A 188 -16.60 -3.94 -18.66
C GLU A 188 -17.17 -4.44 -20.00
N GLY A 189 -16.41 -5.30 -20.68
CA GLY A 189 -16.83 -5.91 -21.94
C GLY A 189 -16.58 -5.05 -23.19
N GLY A 190 -16.69 -5.70 -24.35
CA GLY A 190 -16.30 -5.12 -25.63
C GLY A 190 -14.78 -5.00 -25.82
N SER A 191 -14.36 -4.77 -27.06
CA SER A 191 -12.93 -4.83 -27.45
C SER A 191 -12.06 -3.73 -26.84
N ALA A 192 -12.65 -2.64 -26.33
CA ALA A 192 -11.92 -1.60 -25.61
C ALA A 192 -11.46 -2.11 -24.22
N LEU A 193 -12.33 -2.84 -23.52
CA LEU A 193 -12.14 -3.30 -22.14
C LEU A 193 -11.80 -4.80 -22.07
N THR A 194 -10.91 -5.25 -22.95
CA THR A 194 -10.38 -6.62 -22.99
C THR A 194 -8.89 -6.57 -23.29
N MET A 195 -8.04 -7.17 -22.46
CA MET A 195 -6.58 -7.24 -22.66
C MET A 195 -6.20 -8.05 -23.91
N SER A 196 -4.95 -7.93 -24.33
CA SER A 196 -4.36 -8.69 -25.44
C SER A 196 -4.28 -10.20 -25.18
N SER A 197 -4.24 -10.58 -23.90
CA SER A 197 -4.07 -11.95 -23.42
C SER A 197 -4.68 -12.13 -22.03
N LYS A 198 -4.96 -13.37 -21.63
CA LYS A 198 -5.44 -13.67 -20.28
C LYS A 198 -4.35 -13.49 -19.22
N ARG A 199 -4.71 -12.98 -18.04
CA ARG A 199 -3.83 -12.77 -16.89
C ARG A 199 -4.55 -13.08 -15.57
N TRP A 200 -4.05 -14.08 -14.87
CA TRP A 200 -4.32 -14.45 -13.49
C TRP A 200 -3.09 -14.03 -12.66
N TYR A 201 -3.29 -13.27 -11.58
CA TYR A 201 -2.23 -12.58 -10.81
C TYR A 201 -1.31 -11.63 -11.62
N PRO A 202 -1.85 -10.67 -12.41
CA PRO A 202 -1.04 -9.62 -13.04
C PRO A 202 -0.62 -8.53 -12.04
N THR A 203 0.65 -8.13 -12.02
CA THR A 203 1.05 -6.90 -11.30
C THR A 203 0.68 -5.67 -12.11
N ILE A 204 0.14 -4.66 -11.45
CA ILE A 204 -0.15 -3.34 -12.03
C ILE A 204 0.80 -2.31 -11.40
N GLU A 205 1.46 -1.49 -12.22
CA GLU A 205 2.21 -0.32 -11.73
C GLU A 205 1.88 0.92 -12.55
N GLY A 206 1.85 2.07 -11.88
CA GLY A 206 1.57 3.37 -12.50
C GLY A 206 2.78 3.96 -13.19
N LEU A 207 2.55 4.69 -14.28
CA LEU A 207 3.60 5.35 -15.08
C LEU A 207 3.56 6.88 -14.94
N ALA A 208 4.67 7.54 -15.28
CA ALA A 208 4.83 8.98 -15.11
C ALA A 208 3.94 9.86 -15.99
N ASP A 209 3.27 9.28 -17.00
CA ASP A 209 2.24 9.92 -17.82
C ASP A 209 0.81 9.65 -17.31
N GLY A 210 0.65 8.95 -16.18
CA GLY A 210 -0.65 8.57 -15.64
C GLY A 210 -1.27 7.34 -16.29
N SER A 211 -0.57 6.68 -17.22
CA SER A 211 -0.94 5.36 -17.74
C SER A 211 -0.50 4.25 -16.78
N LEU A 212 -0.89 3.00 -17.06
CA LEU A 212 -0.53 1.81 -16.28
C LEU A 212 0.22 0.80 -17.15
N VAL A 213 1.11 0.03 -16.54
CA VAL A 213 1.66 -1.20 -17.11
C VAL A 213 1.05 -2.42 -16.40
N VAL A 214 0.67 -3.43 -17.18
CA VAL A 214 0.05 -4.68 -16.73
C VAL A 214 1.03 -5.82 -17.00
N LEU A 215 1.57 -6.44 -15.95
CA LEU A 215 2.76 -7.30 -16.00
C LEU A 215 2.41 -8.75 -15.64
N GLY A 216 2.76 -9.67 -16.54
CA GLY A 216 2.78 -11.10 -16.25
C GLY A 216 1.43 -11.74 -15.96
N GLY A 217 1.45 -12.67 -15.01
CA GLY A 217 0.35 -13.55 -14.66
C GLY A 217 0.34 -14.86 -15.46
N ASP A 218 -0.68 -15.68 -15.24
CA ASP A 218 -0.96 -16.89 -16.00
C ASP A 218 -2.20 -16.74 -16.90
N THR A 219 -2.35 -17.59 -17.91
CA THR A 219 -3.53 -17.62 -18.79
C THR A 219 -4.72 -18.38 -18.19
N ASN A 220 -4.49 -19.19 -17.16
CA ASN A 220 -5.49 -19.93 -16.38
C ASN A 220 -5.12 -19.89 -14.89
N GLY A 221 -6.08 -20.22 -14.01
CA GLY A 221 -5.86 -20.22 -12.57
C GLY A 221 -5.10 -21.43 -12.02
N GLY A 222 -4.23 -21.18 -11.04
CA GLY A 222 -3.43 -22.21 -10.36
C GLY A 222 -2.67 -21.68 -9.13
N TYR A 223 -2.07 -22.60 -8.36
CA TYR A 223 -1.33 -22.31 -7.13
C TYR A 223 0.07 -21.73 -7.39
N VAL A 224 0.81 -22.25 -8.37
CA VAL A 224 2.05 -21.64 -8.89
C VAL A 224 2.05 -21.70 -10.42
N SER A 225 2.85 -20.84 -11.06
CA SER A 225 2.91 -20.81 -12.52
C SER A 225 3.59 -22.04 -13.11
N THR A 226 3.20 -22.40 -14.32
CA THR A 226 3.89 -23.40 -15.14
C THR A 226 4.17 -22.83 -16.52
N TYR A 227 5.25 -23.30 -17.17
CA TYR A 227 5.59 -22.87 -18.55
C TYR A 227 4.46 -23.09 -19.58
N ALA A 228 3.46 -23.93 -19.28
CA ALA A 228 2.32 -24.18 -20.14
C ALA A 228 1.26 -23.06 -20.09
N GLN A 229 1.13 -22.37 -18.95
CA GLN A 229 0.12 -21.31 -18.75
C GLN A 229 0.71 -19.91 -18.51
N ASN A 230 2.01 -19.81 -18.20
CA ASN A 230 2.73 -18.55 -18.01
C ASN A 230 2.45 -17.54 -19.13
N ASN A 231 2.16 -16.29 -18.74
CA ASN A 231 2.09 -15.16 -19.65
C ASN A 231 3.37 -14.30 -19.49
N PRO A 232 4.48 -14.59 -20.20
CA PRO A 232 5.75 -13.87 -20.06
C PRO A 232 5.74 -12.52 -20.79
N THR A 233 4.65 -11.76 -20.68
CA THR A 233 4.45 -10.51 -21.40
C THR A 233 3.92 -9.41 -20.49
N TYR A 234 3.98 -8.19 -20.97
CA TYR A 234 3.28 -7.05 -20.41
C TYR A 234 2.57 -6.23 -21.50
N GLU A 235 1.59 -5.44 -21.10
CA GLU A 235 0.90 -4.49 -21.97
C GLU A 235 0.56 -3.20 -21.20
N TYR A 236 0.12 -2.16 -21.91
CA TYR A 236 -0.18 -0.85 -21.32
C TYR A 236 -1.68 -0.55 -21.33
N TRP A 237 -2.11 0.25 -20.35
CA TRP A 237 -3.43 0.85 -20.30
C TRP A 237 -3.35 2.38 -20.19
N PRO A 238 -3.99 3.16 -21.09
CA PRO A 238 -4.79 2.73 -22.24
C PRO A 238 -3.99 1.94 -23.27
N LYS A 239 -4.68 1.13 -24.07
CA LYS A 239 -4.05 0.26 -25.08
C LYS A 239 -3.16 1.04 -26.03
N GLN A 240 -1.89 0.63 -26.12
CA GLN A 240 -0.92 1.20 -27.05
C GLN A 240 -0.73 0.33 -28.30
N ALA A 241 -0.29 0.94 -29.40
CA ALA A 241 -0.01 0.25 -30.66
C ALA A 241 1.10 -0.82 -30.58
N SER A 242 1.89 -0.83 -29.50
CA SER A 242 2.86 -1.90 -29.22
C SER A 242 2.22 -3.25 -28.93
N GLY A 243 0.96 -3.27 -28.48
CA GLY A 243 0.29 -4.48 -28.01
C GLY A 243 1.04 -5.15 -26.84
N SER A 244 1.02 -6.48 -26.83
CA SER A 244 1.74 -7.33 -25.88
C SER A 244 3.24 -7.34 -26.18
N ILE A 245 4.07 -7.14 -25.14
CA ILE A 245 5.52 -7.11 -25.22
C ILE A 245 6.10 -8.22 -24.35
N SER A 246 6.94 -9.09 -24.93
CA SER A 246 7.62 -10.17 -24.21
C SER A 246 8.69 -9.65 -23.24
N MET A 247 8.83 -10.31 -22.09
CA MET A 247 9.82 -10.05 -21.05
C MET A 247 10.43 -11.37 -20.58
N ALA A 248 11.75 -11.52 -20.69
CA ALA A 248 12.44 -12.78 -20.40
C ALA A 248 12.44 -13.11 -18.90
N PHE A 249 12.52 -12.09 -18.04
CA PHE A 249 12.43 -12.20 -16.59
C PHE A 249 11.21 -12.99 -16.11
N LEU A 250 10.02 -12.71 -16.67
CA LEU A 250 8.78 -13.39 -16.32
C LEU A 250 8.80 -14.89 -16.69
N ASN A 251 9.57 -15.28 -17.71
CA ASN A 251 9.78 -16.69 -18.04
C ASN A 251 10.89 -17.33 -17.20
N ALA A 252 11.93 -16.58 -16.85
CA ALA A 252 13.07 -17.06 -16.06
C ALA A 252 12.74 -17.30 -14.56
N THR A 253 11.61 -16.76 -14.08
CA THR A 253 11.22 -16.82 -12.65
C THR A 253 10.06 -17.77 -12.35
N VAL A 254 9.58 -18.53 -13.35
CA VAL A 254 8.66 -19.66 -13.16
C VAL A 254 9.28 -20.66 -12.15
N PRO A 255 8.54 -21.13 -11.13
CA PRO A 255 7.09 -21.04 -10.96
C PRO A 255 6.60 -19.89 -10.04
N VAL A 256 7.50 -19.03 -9.54
CA VAL A 256 7.22 -18.02 -8.50
C VAL A 256 7.30 -16.61 -9.08
N ASN A 257 6.46 -16.34 -10.08
CA ASN A 257 6.46 -15.14 -10.93
C ASN A 257 5.08 -14.45 -11.02
N LEU A 258 4.12 -14.89 -10.21
CA LEU A 258 2.76 -14.36 -10.16
C LEU A 258 2.69 -13.19 -9.17
N PHE A 259 2.03 -12.10 -9.56
CA PHE A 259 2.20 -10.78 -8.93
C PHE A 259 3.68 -10.40 -8.66
N PRO A 260 4.54 -10.29 -9.70
CA PRO A 260 5.94 -9.90 -9.52
C PRO A 260 6.03 -8.52 -8.86
N LEU A 261 6.79 -8.42 -7.77
CA LEU A 261 6.86 -7.20 -6.95
C LEU A 261 7.57 -6.09 -7.75
N THR A 262 6.83 -5.05 -8.13
CA THR A 262 7.28 -4.05 -9.11
C THR A 262 7.05 -2.63 -8.64
N TRP A 263 8.03 -1.75 -8.88
CA TRP A 263 7.92 -0.31 -8.65
C TRP A 263 8.62 0.47 -9.76
N LEU A 264 8.00 1.55 -10.26
CA LEU A 264 8.65 2.53 -11.12
C LEU A 264 9.67 3.34 -10.31
N THR A 265 10.92 3.33 -10.75
CA THR A 265 12.03 4.03 -10.11
C THR A 265 12.21 5.43 -10.68
N SER A 266 12.92 6.30 -9.98
CA SER A 266 13.10 7.73 -10.29
C SER A 266 13.74 7.94 -11.66
N SER A 267 14.56 6.98 -12.11
CA SER A 267 15.18 6.91 -13.44
C SER A 267 14.22 6.53 -14.59
N GLY A 268 12.95 6.19 -14.27
CA GLY A 268 11.94 5.79 -15.26
C GLY A 268 11.99 4.30 -15.63
N LYS A 269 12.78 3.50 -14.91
CA LYS A 269 12.88 2.04 -15.05
C LYS A 269 11.92 1.36 -14.10
N LEU A 270 11.56 0.10 -14.35
CA LEU A 270 10.85 -0.73 -13.38
C LEU A 270 11.87 -1.53 -12.57
N PHE A 271 11.91 -1.36 -11.26
CA PHE A 271 12.46 -2.40 -10.39
C PHE A 271 11.47 -3.56 -10.36
N MET A 272 11.94 -4.80 -10.55
CA MET A 272 11.10 -6.00 -10.49
C MET A 272 11.79 -7.12 -9.70
N GLN A 273 11.03 -7.80 -8.84
CA GLN A 273 11.48 -8.95 -8.04
C GLN A 273 10.49 -10.11 -8.22
N ALA A 274 11.01 -11.30 -8.51
CA ALA A 274 10.25 -12.54 -8.72
C ALA A 274 11.14 -13.76 -8.41
N ALA A 275 10.58 -14.81 -7.81
CA ALA A 275 11.31 -15.92 -7.22
C ALA A 275 12.45 -15.41 -6.30
N TYR A 276 13.71 -15.71 -6.68
CA TYR A 276 14.92 -15.17 -6.07
C TYR A 276 15.62 -14.11 -6.95
N LYS A 277 15.08 -13.77 -8.12
CA LYS A 277 15.69 -12.84 -9.08
C LYS A 277 15.18 -11.41 -8.90
N THR A 278 16.04 -10.48 -9.26
CA THR A 278 15.81 -9.04 -9.19
C THR A 278 16.37 -8.37 -10.43
N ILE A 279 15.64 -7.46 -11.05
CA ILE A 279 16.10 -6.67 -12.20
C ILE A 279 15.70 -5.20 -12.09
N LEU A 280 16.43 -4.35 -12.82
CA LEU A 280 15.89 -3.13 -13.39
C LEU A 280 15.50 -3.40 -14.86
N TYR A 281 14.30 -3.01 -15.24
CA TYR A 281 13.80 -3.07 -16.61
C TYR A 281 13.65 -1.68 -17.22
N ASP A 282 14.36 -1.42 -18.31
CA ASP A 282 14.18 -0.22 -19.12
C ASP A 282 13.09 -0.46 -20.17
N MET A 283 11.93 0.17 -20.01
CA MET A 283 10.79 -0.02 -20.92
C MET A 283 11.01 0.58 -22.31
N ASN A 284 11.88 1.60 -22.44
CA ASN A 284 12.13 2.29 -23.70
C ASN A 284 13.06 1.46 -24.60
N THR A 285 14.13 0.90 -24.02
CA THR A 285 15.09 0.04 -24.73
C THR A 285 14.77 -1.46 -24.62
N LYS A 286 13.77 -1.82 -23.79
CA LYS A 286 13.36 -3.21 -23.47
C LYS A 286 14.51 -4.04 -22.90
N THR A 287 15.34 -3.42 -22.07
CA THR A 287 16.58 -4.01 -21.54
C THR A 287 16.42 -4.42 -20.08
N GLU A 288 16.69 -5.69 -19.79
CA GLU A 288 16.80 -6.23 -18.44
C GLU A 288 18.23 -6.05 -17.92
N THR A 289 18.39 -5.41 -16.76
CA THR A 289 19.65 -5.30 -16.03
C THR A 289 19.53 -6.07 -14.74
N ALA A 290 20.32 -7.14 -14.58
CA ALA A 290 20.31 -7.94 -13.37
C ALA A 290 20.80 -7.14 -12.15
N LEU A 291 20.03 -7.19 -11.07
CA LEU A 291 20.46 -6.78 -9.73
C LEU A 291 20.82 -8.05 -8.92
N PRO A 292 21.37 -7.92 -7.70
CA PRO A 292 21.62 -9.08 -6.85
C PRO A 292 20.36 -9.93 -6.62
N ASP A 293 20.55 -11.24 -6.47
CA ASP A 293 19.48 -12.15 -6.09
C ASP A 293 18.95 -11.79 -4.68
N MET A 294 17.65 -12.00 -4.47
CA MET A 294 16.99 -11.83 -3.17
C MET A 294 17.57 -12.81 -2.14
N PRO A 295 18.02 -12.35 -0.95
CA PRO A 295 18.51 -13.24 0.10
C PRO A 295 17.38 -13.86 0.95
N TYR A 296 17.76 -14.92 1.67
CA TYR A 296 16.98 -15.67 2.66
C TYR A 296 15.76 -16.44 2.11
N ALA A 297 14.76 -15.74 1.61
CA ALA A 297 13.44 -16.28 1.27
C ALA A 297 12.88 -15.67 -0.01
N GLN A 298 11.96 -16.41 -0.64
CA GLN A 298 11.15 -15.88 -1.74
C GLN A 298 10.13 -14.90 -1.15
N ARG A 299 9.92 -13.76 -1.84
CA ARG A 299 9.04 -12.67 -1.36
C ARG A 299 7.74 -12.54 -2.16
N VAL A 300 7.71 -13.09 -3.38
CA VAL A 300 6.58 -13.06 -4.31
C VAL A 300 5.57 -14.16 -3.97
N TYR A 301 4.32 -14.03 -4.42
CA TYR A 301 3.31 -15.09 -4.28
C TYR A 301 3.82 -16.44 -4.84
N PRO A 302 3.56 -17.58 -4.18
CA PRO A 302 2.77 -17.75 -2.95
C PRO A 302 3.53 -17.48 -1.63
N ALA A 303 4.83 -17.19 -1.67
CA ALA A 303 5.60 -16.90 -0.46
C ALA A 303 5.16 -15.58 0.23
N SER A 304 4.79 -14.57 -0.56
CA SER A 304 4.04 -13.37 -0.14
C SER A 304 4.61 -12.65 1.09
N ALA A 305 5.76 -12.00 0.96
CA ALA A 305 6.31 -11.11 1.97
C ALA A 305 5.53 -9.79 2.07
N ALA A 306 5.60 -9.12 3.21
CA ALA A 306 5.23 -7.71 3.30
C ALA A 306 6.28 -6.87 2.55
N ALA A 307 5.88 -6.13 1.52
CA ALA A 307 6.81 -5.34 0.72
C ALA A 307 6.28 -3.92 0.46
N VAL A 308 7.16 -2.92 0.55
CA VAL A 308 6.79 -1.50 0.44
C VAL A 308 8.00 -0.64 0.03
N MET A 309 7.73 0.48 -0.64
CA MET A 309 8.73 1.55 -0.77
C MET A 309 8.81 2.33 0.55
N LEU A 310 9.98 2.79 0.99
CA LEU A 310 10.09 3.63 2.18
C LEU A 310 9.61 5.06 1.88
N PRO A 311 9.16 5.83 2.91
CA PRO A 311 8.77 7.22 2.77
C PRO A 311 9.77 8.09 1.99
N LEU A 312 9.27 8.76 0.95
CA LEU A 312 10.05 9.67 0.11
C LEU A 312 10.01 11.05 0.76
N THR A 313 11.15 11.60 1.19
CA THR A 313 11.19 12.81 2.01
C THR A 313 12.29 13.77 1.56
N PRO A 314 12.21 15.07 1.89
CA PRO A 314 13.32 16.00 1.63
C PRO A 314 14.62 15.54 2.31
N ALA A 315 14.51 14.99 3.53
CA ALA A 315 15.65 14.52 4.32
C ALA A 315 16.41 13.35 3.71
N ASN A 316 15.77 12.52 2.86
CA ASN A 316 16.41 11.45 2.11
C ASN A 316 16.53 11.75 0.60
N ASN A 317 16.39 13.02 0.19
CA ASN A 317 16.38 13.44 -1.22
C ASN A 317 15.37 12.65 -2.09
N TYR A 318 14.26 12.21 -1.52
CA TYR A 318 13.26 11.35 -2.17
C TYR A 318 13.82 10.01 -2.69
N THR A 319 14.89 9.48 -2.06
CA THR A 319 15.50 8.21 -2.42
C THR A 319 14.52 7.06 -2.25
N GLN A 320 14.32 6.28 -3.31
CA GLN A 320 13.41 5.15 -3.31
C GLN A 320 14.10 3.88 -2.80
N THR A 321 14.10 3.70 -1.48
CA THR A 321 14.45 2.42 -0.86
C THR A 321 13.24 1.50 -0.88
N ILE A 322 13.39 0.22 -1.26
CA ILE A 322 12.33 -0.79 -1.21
C ILE A 322 12.66 -1.79 -0.10
N LEU A 323 11.72 -2.03 0.81
CA LEU A 323 11.79 -2.95 1.94
C LEU A 323 10.96 -4.22 1.64
N PHE A 324 11.51 -5.38 1.98
CA PHE A 324 10.85 -6.69 1.92
C PHE A 324 11.01 -7.37 3.29
N CYS A 325 9.92 -7.85 3.87
CA CYS A 325 9.89 -8.44 5.20
C CYS A 325 9.10 -9.76 5.22
N GLY A 326 9.75 -10.82 5.70
CA GLY A 326 9.17 -12.16 5.78
C GLY A 326 8.95 -12.82 4.41
N GLY A 327 7.90 -13.62 4.27
CA GLY A 327 7.69 -14.49 3.12
C GLY A 327 7.99 -15.96 3.46
N SER A 328 8.61 -16.72 2.55
CA SER A 328 8.92 -18.13 2.79
C SER A 328 10.09 -18.67 1.97
N ALA A 329 10.88 -19.55 2.57
CA ALA A 329 11.91 -20.37 1.92
C ALA A 329 11.38 -21.78 1.52
N ALA A 330 10.06 -21.96 1.45
CA ALA A 330 9.43 -23.19 1.00
C ALA A 330 9.94 -23.62 -0.40
N ASN A 331 10.11 -24.92 -0.63
CA ASN A 331 10.63 -25.43 -1.90
C ASN A 331 9.53 -25.49 -2.98
N LEU A 332 9.12 -24.32 -3.46
CA LEU A 332 8.05 -24.13 -4.44
C LEU A 332 8.37 -24.71 -5.83
N ALA A 333 9.61 -25.11 -6.10
CA ALA A 333 9.96 -25.91 -7.29
C ALA A 333 9.39 -27.34 -7.27
N LYS A 334 8.81 -27.78 -6.13
CA LYS A 334 8.03 -29.02 -6.02
C LYS A 334 6.52 -28.85 -6.28
N SER A 335 6.06 -27.61 -6.39
CA SER A 335 4.64 -27.27 -6.56
C SER A 335 4.26 -27.21 -8.03
N THR A 336 2.95 -27.32 -8.31
CA THR A 336 2.38 -27.13 -9.64
C THR A 336 1.16 -26.21 -9.56
N ASP A 337 0.61 -25.86 -10.72
CA ASP A 337 -0.72 -25.24 -10.87
C ASP A 337 -1.80 -25.89 -10.00
N GLY A 338 -1.83 -27.22 -9.93
CA GLY A 338 -2.80 -28.00 -9.15
C GLY A 338 -2.57 -28.05 -7.64
N GLY A 339 -1.46 -27.55 -7.09
CA GLY A 339 -1.24 -27.50 -5.65
C GLY A 339 0.23 -27.56 -5.19
N ALA A 340 0.43 -27.55 -3.87
CA ALA A 340 1.77 -27.37 -3.29
C ALA A 340 2.71 -28.58 -3.46
N GLY A 341 2.20 -29.81 -3.55
CA GLY A 341 2.99 -31.02 -3.79
C GLY A 341 3.83 -31.52 -2.60
N PHE A 342 3.83 -30.81 -1.49
CA PHE A 342 4.44 -31.18 -0.22
C PHE A 342 3.67 -30.51 0.93
N ASN A 343 3.89 -30.96 2.17
CA ASN A 343 3.28 -30.33 3.35
C ASN A 343 3.82 -28.90 3.57
N VAL A 344 3.21 -27.93 2.89
CA VAL A 344 3.60 -26.51 2.93
C VAL A 344 3.13 -25.83 4.21
N THR A 345 1.98 -26.23 4.77
CA THR A 345 1.46 -25.69 6.04
C THR A 345 2.42 -25.94 7.22
N ALA A 346 3.28 -26.95 7.14
CA ALA A 346 4.32 -27.24 8.14
C ALA A 346 5.64 -26.46 7.94
N VAL A 347 5.78 -25.64 6.89
CA VAL A 347 6.97 -24.80 6.67
C VAL A 347 6.79 -23.48 7.44
N GLN A 348 7.77 -23.10 8.25
CA GLN A 348 7.75 -21.80 8.92
C GLN A 348 7.88 -20.67 7.87
N ALA A 349 7.16 -19.56 8.08
CA ALA A 349 7.44 -18.34 7.35
C ALA A 349 8.86 -17.83 7.66
N ASP A 350 9.31 -16.85 6.88
CA ASP A 350 10.56 -16.14 7.14
C ASP A 350 10.31 -14.90 8.03
N ASP A 351 11.31 -14.46 8.78
CA ASP A 351 11.29 -13.24 9.60
C ASP A 351 12.30 -12.17 9.16
N SER A 352 13.17 -12.46 8.19
CA SER A 352 14.18 -11.51 7.72
C SER A 352 13.53 -10.32 7.01
N CYS A 353 14.06 -9.13 7.27
CA CYS A 353 13.78 -7.94 6.47
C CYS A 353 15.04 -7.52 5.73
N VAL A 354 14.90 -7.15 4.45
CA VAL A 354 15.99 -6.59 3.63
C VAL A 354 15.49 -5.41 2.83
N ARG A 355 16.41 -4.48 2.57
CA ARG A 355 16.16 -3.28 1.75
C ARG A 355 17.16 -3.12 0.61
N ILE A 356 16.73 -2.49 -0.47
CA ILE A 356 17.55 -2.14 -1.63
C ILE A 356 17.18 -0.77 -2.17
N ASN A 357 18.17 0.00 -2.62
CA ASN A 357 18.00 1.22 -3.40
C ASN A 357 18.21 0.87 -4.89
N PRO A 358 17.17 0.85 -5.74
CA PRO A 358 17.32 0.39 -7.12
C PRO A 358 18.19 1.27 -8.01
N ASP A 359 18.11 2.60 -7.85
CA ASP A 359 18.80 3.57 -8.71
C ASP A 359 20.23 3.91 -8.20
N ASP A 360 20.73 3.24 -7.15
CA ASP A 360 22.12 3.40 -6.70
C ASP A 360 23.11 2.95 -7.79
N ALA A 361 24.33 3.50 -7.80
CA ALA A 361 25.37 3.12 -8.78
C ALA A 361 25.83 1.64 -8.67
N SER A 362 25.56 1.00 -7.54
CA SER A 362 25.80 -0.44 -7.30
C SER A 362 24.75 -0.95 -6.30
N PRO A 363 23.50 -1.21 -6.73
CA PRO A 363 22.41 -1.63 -5.85
C PRO A 363 22.74 -2.93 -5.13
N GLN A 364 22.52 -2.98 -3.82
CA GLN A 364 22.70 -4.18 -2.99
C GLN A 364 21.53 -4.34 -2.03
N TYR A 365 21.18 -5.59 -1.72
CA TYR A 365 20.36 -5.87 -0.56
C TYR A 365 21.18 -5.66 0.71
N THR A 366 20.59 -4.98 1.68
CA THR A 366 21.14 -4.80 3.03
C THR A 366 20.10 -5.19 4.05
N ASP A 367 20.54 -5.75 5.18
CA ASP A 367 19.64 -6.18 6.23
C ASP A 367 18.91 -5.00 6.88
N ASP A 368 17.67 -5.26 7.25
CA ASP A 368 16.88 -4.44 8.16
C ASP A 368 16.59 -5.23 9.44
N ASP A 369 15.91 -4.60 10.39
CA ASP A 369 15.48 -5.25 11.62
C ASP A 369 14.54 -6.41 11.28
N SER A 370 14.78 -7.62 11.81
CA SER A 370 13.85 -8.75 11.60
C SER A 370 12.45 -8.43 12.13
N LEU A 371 11.45 -9.08 11.53
CA LEU A 371 10.08 -9.07 12.03
C LEU A 371 10.01 -9.60 13.49
N PRO A 372 9.08 -9.10 14.32
CA PRO A 372 8.90 -9.59 15.70
C PRO A 372 8.56 -11.09 15.79
N GLU A 373 7.95 -11.65 14.74
CA GLU A 373 7.83 -13.08 14.48
C GLU A 373 7.78 -13.33 12.96
N PRO A 374 8.03 -14.56 12.50
CA PRO A 374 7.93 -14.91 11.08
C PRO A 374 6.54 -14.62 10.51
N ARG A 375 6.50 -14.12 9.26
CA ARG A 375 5.24 -13.72 8.61
C ARG A 375 5.28 -13.88 7.09
N SER A 376 4.43 -14.76 6.57
CA SER A 376 3.92 -14.68 5.19
C SER A 376 2.60 -13.92 5.22
N MET A 377 2.19 -13.34 4.09
CA MET A 377 0.91 -12.62 3.92
C MET A 377 0.74 -11.36 4.82
N GLY A 378 1.85 -10.75 5.23
CA GLY A 378 1.84 -9.47 5.94
C GLY A 378 1.64 -8.29 5.00
N GLN A 379 1.11 -7.17 5.50
CA GLN A 379 0.93 -5.92 4.76
C GLN A 379 1.52 -4.73 5.52
N LEU A 380 2.27 -3.88 4.83
CA LEU A 380 2.80 -2.61 5.33
C LEU A 380 1.99 -1.43 4.77
N ILE A 381 1.22 -0.76 5.63
CA ILE A 381 0.33 0.34 5.30
C ILE A 381 0.92 1.64 5.87
N TYR A 382 1.13 2.66 5.04
CA TYR A 382 1.63 3.95 5.55
C TYR A 382 0.63 4.60 6.51
N LEU A 383 1.16 5.20 7.58
CA LEU A 383 0.44 6.11 8.44
C LEU A 383 0.88 7.56 8.13
N PRO A 384 0.01 8.57 8.31
CA PRO A 384 0.37 9.97 8.03
C PRO A 384 1.57 10.51 8.80
N ASP A 385 1.93 9.93 9.95
CA ASP A 385 3.12 10.33 10.73
C ASP A 385 4.46 9.89 10.12
N GLY A 386 4.45 9.13 9.02
CA GLY A 386 5.63 8.60 8.34
C GLY A 386 6.09 7.23 8.85
N THR A 387 5.36 6.62 9.78
CA THR A 387 5.51 5.21 10.14
C THR A 387 4.64 4.32 9.24
N MET A 388 4.76 3.00 9.37
CA MET A 388 3.92 2.01 8.70
C MET A 388 3.32 1.03 9.70
N TRP A 389 2.04 0.74 9.56
CA TRP A 389 1.38 -0.37 10.24
C TRP A 389 1.70 -1.68 9.50
N LEU A 390 2.26 -2.64 10.22
CA LEU A 390 2.39 -4.03 9.80
C LEU A 390 1.26 -4.85 10.42
N GLY A 391 0.46 -5.50 9.59
CA GLY A 391 -0.56 -6.46 10.03
C GLY A 391 -0.79 -7.58 9.03
N ASN A 392 -1.87 -8.33 9.27
CA ASN A 392 -2.29 -9.52 8.52
C ASN A 392 -1.24 -10.67 8.48
N GLY A 393 -1.65 -11.83 7.96
CA GLY A 393 -0.75 -12.92 7.62
C GLY A 393 -0.60 -14.06 8.64
N VAL A 394 0.36 -14.93 8.36
CA VAL A 394 0.55 -16.25 8.98
C VAL A 394 2.02 -16.52 9.31
N GLY A 395 2.27 -17.21 10.42
CA GLY A 395 3.63 -17.63 10.81
C GLY A 395 4.08 -18.94 10.17
N MET A 396 3.17 -19.68 9.52
CA MET A 396 3.43 -20.98 8.89
C MET A 396 2.70 -21.10 7.55
N GLY A 397 3.34 -21.71 6.57
CA GLY A 397 2.80 -21.93 5.22
C GLY A 397 2.92 -20.72 4.31
N THR A 398 2.04 -20.69 3.31
CA THR A 398 2.08 -19.75 2.18
C THR A 398 0.68 -19.24 1.83
N ALA A 399 0.62 -18.21 0.99
CA ALA A 399 -0.60 -17.79 0.30
C ALA A 399 -1.09 -18.90 -0.65
N GLY A 400 -2.41 -19.07 -0.78
CA GLY A 400 -3.01 -20.14 -1.59
C GLY A 400 -3.92 -21.08 -0.80
N TYR A 401 -4.62 -21.95 -1.53
CA TYR A 401 -5.50 -22.97 -0.97
C TYR A 401 -5.55 -24.22 -1.86
N GLY A 402 -5.99 -25.35 -1.29
CA GLY A 402 -6.24 -26.62 -1.98
C GLY A 402 -6.74 -27.71 -1.03
N ASP A 403 -7.26 -28.82 -1.58
CA ASP A 403 -7.85 -29.92 -0.80
C ASP A 403 -6.82 -31.00 -0.38
N ASP A 404 -5.54 -30.65 -0.36
CA ASP A 404 -4.47 -31.56 0.05
C ASP A 404 -4.65 -32.04 1.51
N LYS A 405 -4.19 -33.26 1.79
CA LYS A 405 -4.30 -33.89 3.13
C LYS A 405 -3.57 -33.15 4.27
N TYR A 406 -2.80 -32.12 3.95
CA TYR A 406 -2.07 -31.28 4.90
C TYR A 406 -2.62 -29.85 5.00
N SER A 407 -3.62 -29.48 4.19
CA SER A 407 -4.33 -28.21 4.32
C SER A 407 -5.10 -28.13 5.63
N VAL A 408 -5.23 -26.92 6.18
CA VAL A 408 -6.11 -26.67 7.34
C VAL A 408 -7.42 -26.11 6.81
N GLY A 409 -8.43 -26.98 6.72
CA GLY A 409 -9.56 -26.77 5.82
C GLY A 409 -9.05 -26.85 4.39
N GLN A 410 -9.12 -25.74 3.67
CA GLN A 410 -8.49 -25.59 2.35
C GLN A 410 -7.22 -24.73 2.38
N SER A 411 -6.89 -24.08 3.49
CA SER A 411 -5.76 -23.13 3.55
C SER A 411 -4.39 -23.81 3.50
N TYR A 412 -3.49 -23.25 2.68
CA TYR A 412 -2.05 -23.57 2.70
C TYR A 412 -1.25 -22.74 3.73
N GLY A 413 -1.87 -21.74 4.38
CA GLY A 413 -1.33 -21.02 5.54
C GLY A 413 -1.99 -21.44 6.87
N GLN A 414 -1.25 -21.41 7.97
CA GLN A 414 -1.75 -21.63 9.33
C GLN A 414 -0.95 -20.83 10.37
N ASN A 415 -1.35 -20.88 11.64
CA ASN A 415 -0.81 -20.03 12.72
C ASN A 415 -0.97 -18.52 12.39
N PRO A 416 -2.21 -17.98 12.42
CA PRO A 416 -2.49 -16.58 12.07
C PRO A 416 -1.77 -15.61 13.01
N VAL A 417 -1.25 -14.51 12.48
CA VAL A 417 -0.47 -13.53 13.26
C VAL A 417 -1.33 -12.31 13.61
N TYR A 418 -2.10 -12.46 14.68
CA TYR A 418 -3.08 -11.46 15.15
C TYR A 418 -2.48 -10.13 15.63
N MET A 419 -1.19 -10.12 16.03
CA MET A 419 -0.57 -8.96 16.64
C MET A 419 0.07 -8.05 15.57
N PRO A 420 -0.37 -6.79 15.42
CA PRO A 420 0.27 -5.85 14.51
C PRO A 420 1.63 -5.38 15.07
N ALA A 421 2.37 -4.61 14.28
CA ALA A 421 3.52 -3.83 14.73
C ALA A 421 3.53 -2.48 13.99
N ILE A 422 4.16 -1.47 14.57
CA ILE A 422 4.52 -0.24 13.84
C ILE A 422 5.98 -0.34 13.43
N TYR A 423 6.25 -0.13 12.14
CA TYR A 423 7.58 0.04 11.58
C TYR A 423 7.90 1.53 11.40
N ASN A 424 8.97 1.99 12.05
CA ASN A 424 9.50 3.35 11.89
C ASN A 424 10.87 3.28 11.16
N PRO A 425 10.95 3.71 9.89
CA PRO A 425 12.21 3.66 9.13
C PRO A 425 13.33 4.52 9.72
N ASN A 426 12.96 5.59 10.45
CA ASN A 426 13.89 6.55 11.04
C ASN A 426 14.35 6.17 12.46
N ALA A 427 13.81 5.10 13.04
CA ALA A 427 14.30 4.59 14.32
C ALA A 427 15.70 3.93 14.14
N PRO A 428 16.53 3.89 15.20
CA PRO A 428 17.78 3.15 15.19
C PRO A 428 17.57 1.67 14.82
N ALA A 429 18.56 1.06 14.17
CA ALA A 429 18.56 -0.37 13.90
C ALA A 429 18.49 -1.17 15.22
N GLY A 430 17.71 -2.26 15.22
CA GLY A 430 17.30 -3.01 16.40
C GLY A 430 16.10 -2.41 17.15
N SER A 431 15.44 -1.38 16.61
CA SER A 431 14.28 -0.72 17.24
C SER A 431 13.22 -0.18 16.25
N ARG A 432 13.31 -0.54 14.96
CA ARG A 432 12.36 -0.07 13.95
C ARG A 432 10.96 -0.67 14.09
N PHE A 433 10.85 -1.92 14.58
CA PHE A 433 9.56 -2.53 14.91
C PHE A 433 9.19 -2.30 16.38
N SER A 434 7.97 -1.81 16.61
CA SER A 434 7.41 -1.58 17.95
C SER A 434 6.00 -2.14 18.09
N ARG A 435 5.68 -2.59 19.31
CA ARG A 435 4.34 -3.03 19.73
C ARG A 435 3.81 -2.29 20.97
N THR A 436 4.53 -1.28 21.42
CA THR A 436 4.16 -0.51 22.62
C THR A 436 2.78 0.10 22.44
N GLY A 437 1.84 -0.23 23.33
CA GLY A 437 0.46 0.26 23.28
C GLY A 437 -0.45 -0.42 22.25
N LEU A 438 0.03 -1.38 21.45
CA LEU A 438 -0.81 -2.08 20.48
C LEU A 438 -1.59 -3.25 21.11
N SER A 439 -2.69 -3.65 20.48
CA SER A 439 -3.40 -4.90 20.80
C SER A 439 -3.60 -5.76 19.56
N ALA A 440 -3.75 -7.07 19.77
CA ALA A 440 -4.06 -8.01 18.69
C ALA A 440 -5.48 -7.80 18.12
N SER A 441 -5.69 -8.15 16.86
CA SER A 441 -7.03 -8.31 16.29
C SER A 441 -7.70 -9.57 16.87
N PRO A 442 -9.02 -9.54 17.15
CA PRO A 442 -9.81 -10.74 17.46
C PRO A 442 -10.07 -11.67 16.26
N HIS A 443 -9.65 -11.31 15.04
CA HIS A 443 -9.93 -12.04 13.80
C HIS A 443 -8.66 -12.46 13.06
N GLU A 444 -8.68 -13.68 12.51
CA GLU A 444 -7.63 -14.13 11.61
C GLU A 444 -7.71 -13.41 10.25
N ARG A 445 -6.56 -12.98 9.73
CA ARG A 445 -6.44 -12.31 8.43
C ARG A 445 -5.48 -13.12 7.57
N MET A 446 -6.02 -14.23 7.05
CA MET A 446 -5.31 -15.23 6.24
C MET A 446 -5.14 -14.75 4.79
N TYR A 447 -4.91 -15.68 3.88
CA TYR A 447 -4.95 -15.44 2.43
C TYR A 447 -6.27 -14.79 1.99
N HIS A 448 -6.18 -13.87 1.03
CA HIS A 448 -7.26 -12.95 0.64
C HIS A 448 -7.76 -12.02 1.76
N SER A 449 -6.89 -11.60 2.66
CA SER A 449 -7.10 -10.39 3.47
C SER A 449 -6.55 -9.15 2.76
N THR A 450 -7.10 -7.99 3.13
CA THR A 450 -6.73 -6.68 2.59
C THR A 450 -6.65 -5.63 3.69
N ALA A 451 -5.89 -4.56 3.45
CA ALA A 451 -5.74 -3.43 4.35
C ALA A 451 -5.44 -2.12 3.59
N ILE A 452 -6.06 -1.01 3.98
CA ILE A 452 -5.82 0.34 3.42
C ILE A 452 -5.89 1.43 4.48
N LEU A 453 -5.15 2.52 4.27
CA LEU A 453 -5.29 3.76 5.04
C LEU A 453 -6.59 4.50 4.65
N LEU A 454 -7.29 5.07 5.62
CA LEU A 454 -8.46 5.94 5.41
C LEU A 454 -8.15 7.42 5.61
N ALA A 455 -9.04 8.30 5.12
CA ALA A 455 -8.93 9.75 5.29
C ALA A 455 -9.02 10.21 6.77
N ASP A 456 -9.70 9.45 7.63
CA ASP A 456 -9.69 9.69 9.08
C ASP A 456 -8.33 9.33 9.72
N GLY A 457 -7.45 8.59 9.02
CA GLY A 457 -6.14 8.16 9.49
C GLY A 457 -6.11 6.80 10.21
N SER A 458 -7.26 6.11 10.31
CA SER A 458 -7.35 4.70 10.70
C SER A 458 -6.99 3.78 9.52
N VAL A 459 -6.74 2.50 9.82
CA VAL A 459 -6.51 1.46 8.80
C VAL A 459 -7.72 0.54 8.74
N LEU A 460 -8.36 0.44 7.57
CA LEU A 460 -9.46 -0.50 7.34
C LEU A 460 -8.88 -1.88 6.98
N VAL A 461 -9.39 -2.94 7.60
CA VAL A 461 -8.93 -4.32 7.40
C VAL A 461 -10.13 -5.24 7.16
N SER A 462 -10.07 -6.09 6.12
CA SER A 462 -11.16 -7.03 5.79
C SER A 462 -10.64 -8.33 5.14
N GLY A 463 -11.55 -9.24 4.76
CA GLY A 463 -11.28 -10.65 4.40
C GLY A 463 -11.28 -11.57 5.64
N SER A 464 -10.65 -12.74 5.66
CA SER A 464 -9.97 -13.49 4.62
C SER A 464 -10.86 -14.56 3.95
N ASN A 465 -10.41 -15.15 2.85
CA ASN A 465 -11.08 -16.31 2.24
C ASN A 465 -10.09 -17.32 1.62
N PRO A 466 -9.36 -18.12 2.43
CA PRO A 466 -8.39 -19.12 1.96
C PRO A 466 -9.06 -20.41 1.44
N ASN A 467 -10.13 -20.29 0.64
CA ASN A 467 -11.01 -21.40 0.26
C ASN A 467 -11.42 -21.33 -1.22
N LYS A 468 -11.99 -22.43 -1.73
CA LYS A 468 -12.52 -22.54 -3.10
C LYS A 468 -13.83 -21.78 -3.31
N ASP A 469 -14.68 -21.74 -2.29
CA ASP A 469 -16.04 -21.17 -2.30
C ASP A 469 -16.42 -20.82 -0.85
N VAL A 470 -17.58 -20.20 -0.63
CA VAL A 470 -18.01 -19.73 0.69
C VAL A 470 -18.13 -20.89 1.67
N THR A 471 -17.40 -20.84 2.79
CA THR A 471 -17.37 -21.92 3.77
C THR A 471 -17.19 -21.42 5.20
N THR A 472 -17.76 -22.17 6.15
CA THR A 472 -17.54 -21.98 7.60
C THR A 472 -16.55 -22.98 8.18
N VAL A 473 -15.95 -23.85 7.36
CA VAL A 473 -14.89 -24.77 7.78
C VAL A 473 -13.63 -23.94 8.05
N GLN A 474 -12.94 -24.20 9.17
CA GLN A 474 -11.70 -23.49 9.50
C GLN A 474 -10.63 -23.74 8.43
N TRP A 475 -10.02 -22.71 7.82
CA TRP A 475 -10.20 -21.28 8.05
C TRP A 475 -11.31 -20.68 7.17
N GLY A 476 -12.37 -20.18 7.78
CA GLY A 476 -13.61 -19.84 7.07
C GLY A 476 -13.52 -18.56 6.24
N THR A 477 -14.48 -18.41 5.33
CA THR A 477 -14.74 -17.16 4.60
C THR A 477 -15.23 -16.09 5.58
N SER A 478 -14.57 -14.93 5.59
CA SER A 478 -14.90 -13.80 6.47
C SER A 478 -15.19 -12.53 5.68
N TYR A 479 -16.33 -11.91 6.00
CA TYR A 479 -16.72 -10.58 5.53
C TYR A 479 -16.58 -9.52 6.65
N VAL A 480 -15.84 -9.82 7.72
CA VAL A 480 -15.72 -8.91 8.89
C VAL A 480 -14.86 -7.71 8.54
N VAL A 481 -15.41 -6.51 8.73
CA VAL A 481 -14.70 -5.24 8.54
C VAL A 481 -14.25 -4.70 9.89
N GLU A 482 -12.95 -4.50 10.06
CA GLU A 482 -12.34 -3.86 11.21
C GLU A 482 -11.73 -2.51 10.85
N LYS A 483 -11.78 -1.54 11.76
CA LYS A 483 -10.88 -0.37 11.75
C LYS A 483 -9.83 -0.54 12.85
N TRP A 484 -8.55 -0.39 12.50
CA TRP A 484 -7.45 -0.26 13.45
C TRP A 484 -7.14 1.23 13.69
N TYR A 485 -7.02 1.63 14.95
CA TYR A 485 -6.83 3.04 15.33
C TYR A 485 -5.39 3.30 15.83
N PRO A 486 -4.67 4.28 15.27
CA PRO A 486 -3.35 4.65 15.78
C PRO A 486 -3.41 5.29 17.17
N LEU A 487 -2.30 5.24 17.91
CA LEU A 487 -2.22 5.73 19.29
C LEU A 487 -2.53 7.23 19.44
N TRP A 488 -2.26 8.03 18.39
CA TRP A 488 -2.56 9.46 18.37
C TRP A 488 -4.01 9.78 17.99
N TYR A 489 -4.86 8.81 17.66
CA TYR A 489 -6.18 9.05 17.06
C TYR A 489 -7.15 9.84 17.98
N SER A 490 -6.96 9.78 19.29
CA SER A 490 -7.72 10.59 20.27
C SER A 490 -7.19 12.01 20.47
N ASN A 491 -6.04 12.36 19.89
CA ASN A 491 -5.41 13.67 20.10
C ASN A 491 -6.13 14.76 19.28
N THR A 492 -6.14 15.99 19.79
CA THR A 492 -6.70 17.14 19.07
C THR A 492 -5.93 17.36 17.76
N ARG A 493 -6.60 17.09 16.64
CA ARG A 493 -6.00 17.16 15.29
C ARG A 493 -5.72 18.62 14.89
N PRO A 494 -4.66 18.89 14.10
CA PRO A 494 -4.46 20.20 13.49
C PRO A 494 -5.53 20.48 12.43
N THR A 495 -6.01 21.72 12.39
CA THR A 495 -6.97 22.20 11.39
C THR A 495 -6.27 23.13 10.39
N PRO A 496 -5.91 22.66 9.19
CA PRO A 496 -5.39 23.50 8.12
C PRO A 496 -6.46 24.45 7.56
N SER A 497 -6.04 25.57 6.97
CA SER A 497 -6.97 26.53 6.35
C SER A 497 -7.59 26.03 5.04
N ALA A 498 -6.80 25.58 4.08
CA ALA A 498 -7.24 24.85 2.88
C ALA A 498 -6.06 24.14 2.20
N PHE A 499 -6.28 22.94 1.67
CA PHE A 499 -5.36 22.31 0.71
C PHE A 499 -5.77 22.63 -0.74
N PRO A 500 -4.82 22.59 -1.70
CA PRO A 500 -5.17 22.65 -3.11
C PRO A 500 -5.85 21.34 -3.57
N ASP A 501 -6.74 21.44 -4.56
CA ASP A 501 -7.40 20.28 -5.17
C ASP A 501 -6.46 19.46 -6.08
N SER A 502 -5.30 20.02 -6.44
CA SER A 502 -4.26 19.33 -7.21
C SER A 502 -2.84 19.83 -6.92
N LEU A 503 -1.84 18.97 -7.19
CA LEU A 503 -0.42 19.31 -7.12
C LEU A 503 0.27 19.06 -8.47
N SER A 504 1.05 20.03 -8.92
CA SER A 504 1.89 19.90 -10.12
C SER A 504 3.27 19.30 -9.80
N TYR A 505 4.03 18.97 -10.84
CA TYR A 505 5.44 18.59 -10.72
C TYR A 505 6.33 19.82 -10.83
N GLY A 506 6.93 20.23 -9.71
CA GLY A 506 7.47 21.58 -9.52
C GLY A 506 6.39 22.66 -9.67
N GLY A 507 6.82 23.93 -9.66
CA GLY A 507 5.94 25.09 -9.78
C GLY A 507 5.98 26.00 -8.55
N ALA A 508 5.03 26.93 -8.46
CA ALA A 508 4.95 27.85 -7.34
C ALA A 508 4.48 27.15 -6.05
N ALA A 509 5.15 27.45 -4.95
CA ALA A 509 4.71 27.07 -3.61
C ALA A 509 3.40 27.77 -3.23
N TRP A 510 2.63 27.18 -2.31
CA TRP A 510 1.46 27.81 -1.72
C TRP A 510 1.64 27.99 -0.20
N ASN A 511 0.77 28.80 0.38
CA ASN A 511 0.75 29.05 1.81
C ASN A 511 -0.34 28.21 2.47
N LEU A 512 0.00 27.47 3.53
CA LEU A 512 -0.93 26.75 4.38
C LEU A 512 -0.86 27.33 5.80
N THR A 513 -1.98 27.85 6.30
CA THR A 513 -2.03 28.39 7.67
C THR A 513 -2.71 27.44 8.63
N TYR A 514 -2.21 27.38 9.87
CA TYR A 514 -2.84 26.70 10.99
C TYR A 514 -2.40 27.35 12.31
N THR A 515 -3.11 27.07 13.40
CA THR A 515 -2.67 27.40 14.76
C THR A 515 -2.41 26.09 15.50
N PRO A 516 -1.22 25.88 16.10
CA PRO A 516 -0.95 24.68 16.89
C PRO A 516 -1.92 24.55 18.07
N THR A 517 -2.38 23.33 18.33
CA THR A 517 -3.23 23.01 19.50
C THR A 517 -2.46 23.07 20.82
N ASN A 518 -1.13 22.91 20.75
CA ASN A 518 -0.18 23.11 21.84
C ASN A 518 0.72 24.31 21.51
N SER A 519 0.71 25.37 22.33
CA SER A 519 1.53 26.57 22.12
C SER A 519 3.04 26.33 22.20
N SER A 520 3.47 25.17 22.68
CA SER A 520 4.88 24.74 22.72
C SER A 520 5.31 23.91 21.51
N SER A 521 4.41 23.64 20.55
CA SER A 521 4.73 22.95 19.30
C SER A 521 5.79 23.72 18.51
N ASN A 522 6.80 23.01 18.01
CA ASN A 522 7.81 23.58 17.12
C ASN A 522 7.31 23.53 15.67
N PRO A 523 7.13 24.66 14.97
CA PRO A 523 6.71 24.65 13.56
C PRO A 523 7.65 23.85 12.67
N GLY A 524 8.94 23.72 13.03
CA GLY A 524 9.91 22.88 12.31
C GLY A 524 9.70 21.37 12.41
N ASN A 525 8.79 20.90 13.28
CA ASN A 525 8.35 19.49 13.31
C ASN A 525 7.14 19.24 12.38
N THR A 526 6.63 20.28 11.72
CA THR A 526 5.41 20.20 10.92
C THR A 526 5.71 19.68 9.54
N LYS A 527 4.83 18.82 9.01
CA LYS A 527 4.96 18.20 7.70
C LYS A 527 3.68 18.36 6.91
N VAL A 528 3.80 18.44 5.59
CA VAL A 528 2.67 18.22 4.68
C VAL A 528 3.01 16.98 3.86
N VAL A 529 2.14 15.97 3.92
CA VAL A 529 2.42 14.63 3.38
C VAL A 529 1.32 14.20 2.43
N VAL A 530 1.72 13.53 1.35
CA VAL A 530 0.88 13.05 0.26
C VAL A 530 0.97 11.53 0.22
N ILE A 531 -0.16 10.84 0.36
CA ILE A 531 -0.23 9.38 0.44
C ILE A 531 -1.21 8.84 -0.59
N ARG A 532 -0.75 7.95 -1.45
CA ARG A 532 -1.61 7.06 -2.25
C ARG A 532 -1.80 5.76 -1.48
N THR A 533 -3.05 5.42 -1.15
CA THR A 533 -3.43 4.18 -0.43
C THR A 533 -3.13 2.91 -1.21
N GLY A 534 -3.15 3.01 -2.54
CA GLY A 534 -3.02 1.89 -3.46
C GLY A 534 -4.27 1.03 -3.57
N PHE A 535 -4.15 -0.04 -4.37
CA PHE A 535 -5.15 -1.11 -4.51
C PHE A 535 -4.70 -2.32 -3.69
N SER A 536 -5.40 -2.64 -2.61
CA SER A 536 -5.04 -3.75 -1.74
C SER A 536 -5.59 -5.07 -2.26
N THR A 537 -4.74 -6.06 -2.51
CA THR A 537 -5.15 -7.43 -2.83
C THR A 537 -4.01 -8.43 -2.58
N HIS A 538 -4.32 -9.67 -2.19
CA HIS A 538 -3.32 -10.74 -2.08
C HIS A 538 -2.08 -10.38 -1.24
N CYS A 539 -2.28 -9.59 -0.18
CA CYS A 539 -1.25 -9.07 0.72
C CYS A 539 -0.30 -8.02 0.09
N MET A 540 -0.70 -7.42 -1.03
CA MET A 540 0.02 -6.37 -1.75
C MET A 540 -0.87 -5.12 -1.87
N ASN A 541 -0.26 -3.93 -1.93
CA ASN A 541 -0.96 -2.67 -2.20
C ASN A 541 -0.35 -1.99 -3.44
N PHE A 542 -0.90 -2.24 -4.64
CA PHE A 542 -0.36 -1.68 -5.89
C PHE A 542 -0.36 -0.15 -5.87
N GLY A 543 0.71 0.46 -6.37
CA GLY A 543 0.89 1.91 -6.44
C GLY A 543 0.89 2.66 -5.09
N GLN A 544 0.88 1.97 -3.94
CA GLN A 544 0.92 2.62 -2.63
C GLN A 544 2.23 3.40 -2.47
N ARG A 545 2.16 4.73 -2.23
CA ARG A 545 3.32 5.61 -2.06
C ARG A 545 3.07 6.68 -1.00
N TYR A 546 4.13 7.07 -0.28
CA TYR A 546 4.17 8.18 0.66
C TYR A 546 5.21 9.19 0.20
N LEU A 547 4.86 10.47 0.22
CA LEU A 547 5.78 11.58 -0.06
C LEU A 547 5.56 12.73 0.93
N GLU A 548 6.64 13.20 1.56
CA GLU A 548 6.67 14.42 2.36
C GLU A 548 7.11 15.58 1.48
N LEU A 549 6.34 16.67 1.44
CA LEU A 549 6.67 17.86 0.63
C LEU A 549 7.73 18.70 1.34
N GLU A 550 8.50 19.49 0.59
CA GLU A 550 9.36 20.51 1.22
C GLU A 550 8.49 21.59 1.85
N THR A 551 8.86 22.00 3.05
CA THR A 551 8.19 23.08 3.79
C THR A 551 9.19 24.01 4.45
N SER A 552 8.84 25.28 4.52
CA SER A 552 9.39 26.25 5.47
C SER A 552 8.26 27.02 6.14
N TYR A 553 8.52 27.90 7.10
CA TYR A 553 7.45 28.54 7.88
C TYR A 553 7.71 29.99 8.31
N SER A 554 6.66 30.74 8.57
CA SER A 554 6.69 31.91 9.45
C SER A 554 5.74 31.72 10.62
N LEU A 555 6.25 31.90 11.84
CA LEU A 555 5.46 31.90 13.08
C LEU A 555 5.19 33.34 13.51
N ASP A 556 3.92 33.74 13.61
CA ASP A 556 3.54 34.96 14.32
C ASP A 556 3.45 34.68 15.82
N GLN A 557 4.36 35.25 16.61
CA GLN A 557 4.35 35.09 18.07
C GLN A 557 3.17 35.76 18.76
N ALA A 558 2.53 36.76 18.13
CA ALA A 558 1.42 37.47 18.75
C ALA A 558 0.11 36.66 18.72
N SER A 559 -0.15 35.97 17.60
CA SER A 559 -1.34 35.13 17.42
C SER A 559 -1.10 33.64 17.64
N GLY A 560 0.15 33.19 17.63
CA GLY A 560 0.53 31.77 17.58
C GLY A 560 0.25 31.10 16.23
N GLN A 561 -0.18 31.85 15.21
CA GLN A 561 -0.43 31.31 13.88
C GLN A 561 0.87 30.97 13.16
N VAL A 562 0.89 29.80 12.52
CA VAL A 562 1.96 29.37 11.62
C VAL A 562 1.46 29.47 10.19
N THR A 563 2.24 30.13 9.33
CA THR A 563 2.12 30.01 7.87
C THR A 563 3.23 29.11 7.38
N LEU A 564 2.88 27.93 6.84
CA LEU A 564 3.80 27.10 6.09
C LEU A 564 3.87 27.58 4.64
N TYR A 565 5.06 27.63 4.07
CA TYR A 565 5.30 27.70 2.63
C TYR A 565 5.57 26.28 2.16
N VAL A 566 4.73 25.73 1.28
CA VAL A 566 4.72 24.31 0.92
C VAL A 566 5.05 24.15 -0.57
N SER A 567 6.00 23.26 -0.89
CA SER A 567 6.38 22.98 -2.28
C SER A 567 5.31 22.17 -3.01
N GLN A 568 5.29 22.29 -4.34
CA GLN A 568 4.66 21.30 -5.23
C GLN A 568 5.38 19.94 -5.12
N MET A 569 4.89 18.91 -5.84
CA MET A 569 5.61 17.64 -5.93
C MET A 569 7.02 17.87 -6.51
N PRO A 570 8.01 17.00 -6.19
CA PRO A 570 9.31 17.04 -6.87
C PRO A 570 9.13 17.02 -8.41
N PRO A 571 10.00 17.69 -9.18
CA PRO A 571 9.86 17.82 -10.63
C PRO A 571 10.25 16.54 -11.40
N ASN A 572 9.68 15.41 -11.00
CA ASN A 572 9.86 14.08 -11.59
C ASN A 572 8.64 13.19 -11.26
N ALA A 573 7.78 12.95 -12.24
CA ALA A 573 6.58 12.11 -12.07
C ALA A 573 6.87 10.61 -11.87
N ASN A 574 8.10 10.14 -12.06
CA ASN A 574 8.48 8.76 -11.70
C ASN A 574 8.53 8.54 -10.17
N ILE A 575 8.78 9.60 -9.40
CA ILE A 575 8.87 9.56 -7.92
C ILE A 575 7.47 9.35 -7.33
N PHE A 576 6.45 10.01 -7.88
CA PHE A 576 5.06 9.85 -7.49
C PHE A 576 4.16 10.12 -8.69
N GLN A 577 3.56 9.06 -9.25
CA GLN A 577 2.85 9.12 -10.52
C GLN A 577 1.55 9.94 -10.46
N PRO A 578 0.98 10.38 -11.60
CA PRO A 578 -0.28 11.11 -11.64
C PRO A 578 -1.46 10.31 -11.10
N GLY A 579 -2.55 11.00 -10.79
CA GLY A 579 -3.80 10.40 -10.30
C GLY A 579 -4.05 10.67 -8.81
N PRO A 580 -5.05 10.01 -8.20
CA PRO A 580 -5.55 10.37 -6.88
C PRO A 580 -4.56 10.04 -5.76
N ALA A 581 -4.59 10.86 -4.71
CA ALA A 581 -3.91 10.68 -3.43
C ALA A 581 -4.70 11.40 -2.32
N MET A 582 -4.26 11.25 -1.07
CA MET A 582 -4.68 12.07 0.06
C MET A 582 -3.55 12.99 0.50
N ILE A 583 -3.86 14.22 0.93
CA ILE A 583 -2.94 15.16 1.57
C ILE A 583 -3.30 15.35 3.05
N PHE A 584 -2.29 15.42 3.91
CA PHE A 584 -2.42 15.62 5.34
C PHE A 584 -1.45 16.70 5.85
N LEU A 585 -1.87 17.48 6.84
CA LEU A 585 -1.02 18.32 7.67
C LEU A 585 -0.68 17.55 8.95
N VAL A 586 0.59 17.38 9.28
CA VAL A 586 1.05 16.65 10.46
C VAL A 586 1.79 17.58 11.39
N VAL A 587 1.32 17.73 12.63
CA VAL A 587 1.93 18.58 13.66
C VAL A 587 2.31 17.70 14.85
N ASP A 588 3.60 17.64 15.18
CA ASP A 588 4.14 16.82 16.28
C ASP A 588 3.64 15.34 16.26
N GLY A 589 3.53 14.76 15.07
CA GLY A 589 3.06 13.38 14.85
C GLY A 589 1.54 13.19 14.84
N VAL A 590 0.74 14.24 15.01
CA VAL A 590 -0.73 14.19 14.90
C VAL A 590 -1.17 14.76 13.54
N PRO A 591 -1.79 13.95 12.66
CA PRO A 591 -2.28 14.43 11.37
C PRO A 591 -3.67 15.07 11.45
N SER A 592 -3.96 16.00 10.54
CA SER A 592 -5.31 16.45 10.18
C SER A 592 -6.13 15.29 9.62
N THR A 593 -7.44 15.48 9.42
CA THR A 593 -8.17 14.63 8.46
C THR A 593 -7.55 14.83 7.06
N GLY A 594 -7.47 13.76 6.28
CA GLY A 594 -6.95 13.80 4.92
C GLY A 594 -7.95 14.40 3.94
N GLN A 595 -7.46 15.16 2.97
CA GLN A 595 -8.26 15.62 1.82
C GLN A 595 -7.81 14.85 0.57
N LEU A 596 -8.75 14.38 -0.25
CA LEU A 596 -8.41 13.83 -1.58
C LEU A 596 -8.00 14.94 -2.54
N LEU A 597 -6.96 14.69 -3.33
CA LEU A 597 -6.48 15.60 -4.37
C LEU A 597 -5.92 14.85 -5.58
N THR A 598 -5.80 15.54 -6.71
CA THR A 598 -5.21 15.00 -7.94
C THR A 598 -3.73 15.35 -8.04
N ILE A 599 -2.87 14.35 -8.26
CA ILE A 599 -1.46 14.57 -8.59
C ILE A 599 -1.31 14.66 -10.12
N GLY A 600 -0.57 15.66 -10.59
CA GLY A 600 -0.40 15.92 -12.02
C GLY A 600 -1.61 16.65 -12.64
N SER A 601 -1.77 16.53 -13.96
CA SER A 601 -2.79 17.27 -14.72
C SER A 601 -4.21 16.73 -14.63
N GLY A 602 -4.44 15.57 -13.98
CA GLY A 602 -5.74 14.90 -14.01
C GLY A 602 -6.06 14.21 -15.35
N ALA A 603 -5.04 13.95 -16.17
CA ALA A 603 -5.16 13.29 -17.46
C ALA A 603 -4.08 12.21 -17.65
N ILE A 604 -4.24 11.39 -18.69
CA ILE A 604 -3.22 10.43 -19.13
C ILE A 604 -2.46 11.09 -20.29
N GLU A 605 -1.34 11.73 -19.95
CA GLU A 605 -0.53 12.53 -20.86
C GLU A 605 0.87 12.79 -20.28
N THR A 606 1.81 13.21 -21.13
CA THR A 606 3.13 13.67 -20.67
C THR A 606 2.98 14.87 -19.75
N GLN A 607 3.36 14.68 -18.49
CA GLN A 607 3.19 15.68 -17.45
C GLN A 607 4.14 16.87 -17.62
N THR A 608 3.65 18.08 -17.35
CA THR A 608 4.47 19.30 -17.38
C THR A 608 5.39 19.35 -16.16
N MET A 609 6.70 19.39 -16.39
CA MET A 609 7.72 19.58 -15.35
C MET A 609 8.07 21.06 -15.24
N ASN A 610 7.79 21.66 -14.10
CA ASN A 610 8.23 23.02 -13.75
C ASN A 610 9.49 22.96 -12.88
N ALA A 611 10.22 24.07 -12.74
CA ALA A 611 11.27 24.17 -11.74
C ALA A 611 10.70 24.05 -10.31
N ALA A 612 11.45 23.44 -9.39
CA ALA A 612 11.09 23.43 -7.98
C ALA A 612 11.10 24.85 -7.40
N SER A 613 10.16 25.14 -6.49
CA SER A 613 10.09 26.43 -5.78
C SER A 613 11.25 26.58 -4.79
N VAL A 614 11.92 27.74 -4.81
CA VAL A 614 12.76 28.15 -3.67
C VAL A 614 11.84 28.68 -2.57
N LEU A 615 11.72 27.95 -1.46
CA LEU A 615 10.90 28.37 -0.33
C LEU A 615 11.56 29.52 0.45
N PRO A 616 10.78 30.45 1.04
CA PRO A 616 11.32 31.46 1.96
C PRO A 616 12.05 30.81 3.14
N GLN A 617 13.07 31.47 3.70
CA GLN A 617 13.73 30.95 4.91
C GLN A 617 12.76 30.96 6.09
N SER A 618 12.76 29.88 6.89
CA SER A 618 11.93 29.82 8.10
C SER A 618 12.24 30.95 9.07
N SER A 619 11.19 31.57 9.61
CA SER A 619 11.29 32.83 10.37
C SER A 619 10.28 32.90 11.51
N VAL A 620 10.52 33.84 12.44
CA VAL A 620 9.65 34.10 13.58
C VAL A 620 9.38 35.60 13.62
N VAL A 621 8.12 35.98 13.47
CA VAL A 621 7.64 37.35 13.53
C VAL A 621 7.32 37.68 14.98
N VAL A 622 8.12 38.57 15.57
CA VAL A 622 7.95 39.06 16.94
C VAL A 622 7.13 40.35 16.89
N ALA A 623 6.16 40.50 17.79
CA ALA A 623 5.42 41.76 17.93
C ALA A 623 6.40 42.92 18.22
N PRO A 624 6.17 44.14 17.67
CA PRO A 624 7.00 45.29 18.00
C PRO A 624 6.97 45.53 19.51
N SER A 625 8.14 45.45 20.17
CA SER A 625 8.21 45.81 21.57
C SER A 625 7.92 47.30 21.71
N SER A 626 6.87 47.62 22.48
CA SER A 626 6.53 49.00 22.84
C SER A 626 7.59 49.53 23.82
N SER A 627 8.77 49.85 23.28
CA SER A 627 9.79 50.58 24.01
C SER A 627 9.27 52.00 24.24
N ASN A 628 8.71 52.22 25.43
CA ASN A 628 8.47 53.55 25.96
C ASN A 628 9.83 54.24 26.18
N THR A 629 10.40 54.75 25.11
CA THR A 629 11.54 55.67 25.16
C THR A 629 11.04 57.00 25.69
N THR A 630 11.01 57.13 27.02
CA THR A 630 10.90 58.43 27.69
C THR A 630 12.12 59.26 27.35
N ALA A 631 12.05 59.97 26.23
CA ALA A 631 13.07 60.91 25.77
C ALA A 631 13.04 62.16 26.66
N SER A 632 13.80 62.13 27.75
CA SER A 632 14.11 63.32 28.54
C SER A 632 14.95 64.29 27.71
N ALA A 633 14.29 65.29 27.12
CA ALA A 633 14.94 66.33 26.34
C ALA A 633 15.72 67.29 27.27
N SER A 634 17.03 67.05 27.43
CA SER A 634 17.96 68.00 28.05
C SER A 634 18.61 68.88 26.99
N THR A 635 18.06 70.08 26.79
CA THR A 635 18.70 71.15 26.01
C THR A 635 20.02 71.57 26.65
N VAL A 636 21.13 71.45 25.90
CA VAL A 636 22.42 72.10 26.22
C VAL A 636 22.87 72.89 24.99
N SER A 637 23.22 74.15 25.21
CA SER A 637 23.59 75.12 24.18
C SER A 637 25.11 75.32 24.08
N GLY A 638 25.60 75.65 22.88
CA GLY A 638 26.99 76.04 22.62
C GLY A 638 27.89 74.85 22.23
N THR A 639 28.91 75.01 21.39
CA THR A 639 29.43 76.20 20.70
C THR A 639 30.18 75.77 19.43
N ALA A 640 30.21 76.62 18.39
CA ALA A 640 30.90 76.32 17.14
C ALA A 640 32.43 76.47 17.25
N LEU A 641 33.18 75.64 16.54
CA LEU A 641 34.57 75.87 16.16
C LEU A 641 34.87 75.24 14.79
N SER A 642 35.71 75.89 14.00
CA SER A 642 35.86 75.70 12.56
C SER A 642 37.27 75.24 12.16
N ALA A 643 37.38 74.32 11.18
CA ALA A 643 38.51 74.09 10.23
C ALA A 643 38.46 72.64 9.71
N ALA A 644 38.98 72.27 8.54
CA ALA A 644 39.24 72.98 7.27
C ALA A 644 39.38 71.91 6.16
N LYS A 645 39.15 72.26 4.89
CA LYS A 645 39.35 71.34 3.75
C LYS A 645 40.84 71.20 3.41
N SER A 646 41.29 69.96 3.17
CA SER A 646 42.42 69.63 2.29
C SER A 646 42.11 68.32 1.57
N ALA A 647 42.60 68.19 0.33
CA ALA A 647 42.24 67.09 -0.58
C ALA A 647 43.44 66.21 -0.93
N ALA A 648 43.15 65.04 -1.52
CA ALA A 648 43.86 64.37 -2.62
C ALA A 648 44.16 62.87 -2.43
N LEU A 649 43.84 62.17 -3.52
CA LEU A 649 44.13 60.80 -3.97
C LEU A 649 45.32 60.06 -3.32
N ALA A 650 45.10 58.76 -3.08
CA ALA A 650 45.88 57.70 -3.74
C ALA A 650 45.10 56.36 -3.75
N GLN A 651 44.77 55.84 -4.94
CA GLN A 651 44.35 54.45 -5.10
C GLN A 651 45.60 53.55 -5.12
N ARG A 652 45.55 52.40 -4.43
CA ARG A 652 46.42 51.24 -4.71
C ARG A 652 45.63 49.94 -4.57
N ALA A 653 45.23 49.38 -5.70
CA ALA A 653 44.97 47.96 -5.85
C ALA A 653 46.27 47.24 -6.26
N LEU A 654 46.45 45.98 -5.86
CA LEU A 654 47.44 44.98 -6.35
C LEU A 654 47.20 43.65 -5.57
N PRO A 655 47.57 42.46 -6.07
CA PRO A 655 46.64 41.71 -6.94
C PRO A 655 46.43 40.23 -6.56
N THR A 656 45.59 39.58 -7.37
CA THR A 656 45.41 38.12 -7.50
C THR A 656 46.67 37.35 -7.89
N PHE A 657 46.78 36.09 -7.45
CA PHE A 657 47.67 35.07 -8.01
C PHE A 657 46.87 33.83 -8.46
N PRO A 658 46.96 33.43 -9.74
CA PRO A 658 46.72 32.07 -10.21
C PRO A 658 48.03 31.41 -10.69
N SER A 659 48.11 30.08 -10.70
CA SER A 659 48.63 29.26 -11.83
C SER A 659 48.64 27.76 -11.52
N SER A 660 48.23 26.99 -12.52
CA SER A 660 48.25 25.52 -12.59
C SER A 660 49.53 24.99 -13.26
N ILE A 661 49.53 23.72 -13.71
CA ILE A 661 50.47 23.01 -14.64
C ILE A 661 51.41 22.00 -13.94
N LEU A 662 51.65 20.77 -14.45
CA LEU A 662 50.91 19.88 -15.36
C LEU A 662 51.51 18.45 -15.27
N LEU A 663 50.69 17.47 -15.64
CA LEU A 663 50.97 16.06 -15.94
C LEU A 663 52.29 15.75 -16.68
N CYS A 664 52.87 14.57 -16.44
CA CYS A 664 53.57 13.80 -17.49
C CYS A 664 53.47 12.29 -17.25
N LEU A 665 53.39 11.52 -18.34
CA LEU A 665 53.09 10.08 -18.37
C LEU A 665 54.23 9.35 -19.09
N MET A 666 54.74 8.22 -18.57
CA MET A 666 55.48 7.24 -19.38
C MET A 666 55.33 5.80 -18.86
N ILE A 667 55.24 4.87 -19.82
CA ILE A 667 55.10 3.42 -19.66
C ILE A 667 56.44 2.77 -20.01
N LEU A 668 56.83 1.68 -19.34
CA LEU A 668 57.67 0.64 -19.94
C LEU A 668 57.54 -0.72 -19.23
N LEU A 669 57.60 -1.80 -20.01
CA LEU A 669 57.45 -3.20 -19.58
C LEU A 669 58.82 -3.88 -19.28
N GLY A 670 58.75 -4.98 -18.53
CA GLY A 670 59.75 -6.06 -18.50
C GLY A 670 60.10 -6.52 -17.08
N ALA A 671 60.22 -7.79 -16.67
CA ALA A 671 59.86 -9.14 -17.12
C ALA A 671 60.92 -10.11 -16.53
N PHE A 672 60.51 -11.29 -16.00
CA PHE A 672 61.34 -12.33 -15.36
C PHE A 672 61.98 -11.91 -14.00
N VAL A 673 62.18 -12.78 -13.00
CA VAL A 673 62.56 -14.22 -13.01
C VAL A 673 61.72 -15.06 -12.02
N TRP A 674 61.72 -16.38 -12.24
CA TRP A 674 61.01 -17.46 -11.52
C TRP A 674 61.76 -17.95 -10.26
N ALA A 675 61.02 -18.39 -9.25
CA ALA A 675 61.41 -19.41 -8.25
C ALA A 675 60.14 -20.05 -7.66
#